data_AF-A0A7S0RL43-F1
#
_entry.id   AF-A0A7S0RL43-F1
#
_cell.length_a   1.000
_cell.length_b   1.000
_cell.length_c   1.000
_cell.angle_alpha   90.00
_cell.angle_beta   90.00
_cell.angle_gamma   90.00
#
_symmetry.space_group_name_H-M   'P 1'
#
loop_
_entity.id
_entity.type
_entity.pdbx_description
1 polymer ?
#
loop_
_entity_poly.entity_id
_entity_poly.type
_entity_poly.pdbx_seq_one_letter_code
_entity_poly.pdbx_strand_id
1 'polypeptide(L)'
;MVSLRMKLSIAWLAAGWLCVLHAYGQQTTTLVLQNGRSISGANYNGTQEALITTQYVESWNLNNGQTRFGLDGNGLVMEAETKFRYLVKFQDIHKLVPAGATIVSASLTMTFVVWADAPPWPRIDGCFMGAEWDAAKPAAAPAYASLGWRCRKWDTATRKSVAWKKAGGWDDCATPSPAFTFSKIRSYAHDGYVTSEVALDPAKVNSWLASSGAANYGLLLRAAGPYAKRDRIEVVGAQVQAPRTGRRPFLTLTYATSPSAPKPAPLAAATASAGRTIWVDPATGDDERGSGAAQYPLRSANEGLFQAAENDTVLLKSGVYPGRLRITRPNITLASAPGHWAVISAPINVPQIDTALTIREGAVRGTLRDLELTGGFFYALSFWNWDGAKDSARDWTVSNVRLHSSGAHLVKLAKGVNRVTFRGLHAFKSGLRVRTGGHGVYAVAAHAVRVEDSYFHDLPGAAVSVVAGSQRALIQRNYVERCGSGINVGFAATQVEDMATEGNPKLYEALHTVVRNNVVASTWLPALSVWAALNTSVLHNTLRGGLNGETVVVNSQLRDDTPAVASVSSRDLYLRANILVRPASAPPGQLVQIRNSFGPDAPGLDPAGVLQVASNIMWSESGAGGSIFKWGVGAMIEDERGSSYFQGNVTGWQVHCASTLKQVCTPGNMEADPVLAPDMTPLLPCTAAAKAVPTPVRGGGSAGVNGPVRVTDDFHGRKRPVAGAQDVGAIALDCASGALKPVPPVPQGLLGKPAPYTGAPPALPIDRAYPYGEWASRACLVLKVNANSGNDATAATQLGSAAFKTVQAAVDAALPCDIIALAGGQTHVGPVAVRMYNLTIRTDPTTSGKAVLSCPPNNRDQACVFVGEGGNTEGGPALTLENFDIRMTGGAPYSCVHINEGSGGGTTPWWTSYIVGHGWDRAPTATRRDVRVTTLRNIAMSGCGEHGLKLSTYIHDVRVTGITIDSVGGSGIVAVSSNSLVVEGCTLTNLKGSGIILTGGSRGARITRNTIRFYGDRGIQLGGDETQPEYMDAAWALGPGGSWHDAVGAVVSDNRIENGVGAGLCLMSARDCVLSRNTMSNVSVDSYGGLTYSVSPKVVGIDQEVGPACTNIT
;
A
#
# COMPACT_ATOMS: atom_id res chain seq x y z
N MET A 1 -41.00 26.84 -55.58
CA MET A 1 -41.96 26.11 -56.43
C MET A 1 -41.50 24.65 -56.50
N VAL A 2 -42.34 23.66 -56.16
CA VAL A 2 -43.12 22.79 -57.10
C VAL A 2 -42.23 21.78 -57.87
N SER A 3 -42.53 20.46 -57.97
CA SER A 3 -43.38 19.57 -57.15
C SER A 3 -43.23 18.07 -57.52
N LEU A 4 -43.42 17.17 -56.54
CA LEU A 4 -44.22 15.93 -56.57
C LEU A 4 -44.09 14.83 -57.68
N ARG A 5 -43.96 13.58 -57.18
CA ARG A 5 -44.63 12.30 -57.64
C ARG A 5 -44.10 11.64 -58.94
N MET A 6 -44.34 10.36 -59.23
CA MET A 6 -45.23 9.30 -58.66
C MET A 6 -44.50 7.92 -58.66
N LYS A 7 -44.63 7.03 -57.65
CA LYS A 7 -45.44 5.77 -57.59
C LYS A 7 -45.36 4.86 -58.86
N LEU A 8 -45.21 3.52 -58.84
CA LEU A 8 -45.62 2.40 -57.94
C LEU A 8 -44.56 1.23 -58.11
N SER A 9 -44.58 -0.03 -57.59
CA SER A 9 -45.47 -0.82 -56.71
C SER A 9 -44.77 -2.02 -55.99
N ILE A 10 -45.33 -2.41 -54.84
CA ILE A 10 -45.39 -3.67 -54.05
C ILE A 10 -44.80 -5.00 -54.61
N ALA A 11 -43.94 -5.65 -53.82
CA ALA A 11 -43.98 -7.09 -53.46
C ALA A 11 -43.18 -7.36 -52.15
N TRP A 12 -43.54 -8.41 -51.40
CA TRP A 12 -42.97 -8.79 -50.09
C TRP A 12 -41.92 -9.91 -50.29
N LEU A 13 -40.88 -10.19 -49.48
CA LEU A 13 -40.47 -9.93 -48.07
C LEU A 13 -38.89 -9.93 -48.05
N ALA A 14 -38.08 -9.70 -47.00
CA ALA A 14 -38.22 -9.50 -45.54
C ALA A 14 -37.01 -8.72 -44.92
N ALA A 15 -37.16 -8.30 -43.65
CA ALA A 15 -36.13 -8.23 -42.60
C ALA A 15 -34.72 -7.65 -42.93
N GLY A 16 -34.61 -6.33 -42.95
CA GLY A 16 -33.36 -5.59 -42.78
C GLY A 16 -33.64 -4.10 -42.57
N TRP A 17 -32.79 -3.39 -41.81
CA TRP A 17 -32.90 -1.95 -41.52
C TRP A 17 -34.20 -1.52 -40.80
N LEU A 18 -34.20 -1.59 -39.46
CA LEU A 18 -35.05 -0.72 -38.63
C LEU A 18 -34.17 0.39 -38.04
N CYS A 19 -34.69 1.61 -37.96
CA CYS A 19 -33.93 2.76 -37.46
C CYS A 19 -33.48 2.57 -36.00
N VAL A 20 -32.29 3.09 -35.67
CA VAL A 20 -31.88 3.31 -34.28
C VAL A 20 -32.69 4.48 -33.70
N LEU A 21 -33.92 4.16 -33.29
CA LEU A 21 -34.67 5.01 -32.38
C LEU A 21 -33.81 5.19 -31.13
N HIS A 22 -33.42 6.44 -30.86
CA HIS A 22 -32.80 6.78 -29.59
C HIS A 22 -33.78 6.42 -28.48
N ALA A 23 -33.40 5.45 -27.64
CA ALA A 23 -34.10 5.22 -26.40
C ALA A 23 -33.91 6.46 -25.52
N TYR A 24 -34.92 7.34 -25.51
CA TYR A 24 -35.03 8.39 -24.49
C TYR A 24 -35.04 7.70 -23.12
N GLY A 25 -33.89 7.70 -22.46
CA GLY A 25 -33.78 7.18 -21.10
C GLY A 25 -34.76 7.95 -20.21
N GLN A 26 -35.62 7.23 -19.49
CA GLN A 26 -36.58 7.89 -18.60
C GLN A 26 -35.81 8.74 -17.60
N GLN A 27 -36.14 10.03 -17.54
CA GLN A 27 -35.46 10.97 -16.69
C GLN A 27 -35.83 10.68 -15.23
N THR A 28 -34.91 10.02 -14.53
CA THR A 28 -35.04 9.69 -13.10
C THR A 28 -34.34 10.74 -12.25
N THR A 29 -34.85 10.92 -11.03
CA THR A 29 -34.32 11.86 -10.04
C THR A 29 -34.12 11.13 -8.73
N THR A 30 -32.94 11.32 -8.11
CA THR A 30 -32.61 10.73 -6.81
C THR A 30 -32.72 11.77 -5.70
N LEU A 31 -33.47 11.44 -4.65
CA LEU A 31 -33.71 12.23 -3.44
C LEU A 31 -33.14 11.46 -2.23
N VAL A 32 -32.50 12.16 -1.29
CA VAL A 32 -32.02 11.54 -0.04
C VAL A 32 -32.55 12.32 1.16
N LEU A 33 -33.21 11.61 2.07
CA LEU A 33 -33.87 12.15 3.26
C LEU A 33 -33.05 11.83 4.51
N GLN A 34 -32.60 12.85 5.24
CA GLN A 34 -31.78 12.74 6.45
C GLN A 34 -31.96 14.02 7.30
N ASN A 35 -32.12 13.91 8.62
CA ASN A 35 -32.36 15.09 9.46
C ASN A 35 -31.18 16.08 9.41
N GLY A 36 -31.49 17.38 9.28
CA GLY A 36 -30.55 18.49 9.14
C GLY A 36 -30.07 18.78 7.71
N ARG A 37 -30.56 18.05 6.70
CA ARG A 37 -30.08 18.12 5.31
C ARG A 37 -30.94 19.09 4.48
N SER A 38 -30.34 20.04 3.79
CA SER A 38 -31.08 21.03 2.98
C SER A 38 -31.66 20.40 1.71
N ILE A 39 -32.99 20.39 1.57
CA ILE A 39 -33.69 19.91 0.38
C ILE A 39 -34.45 21.11 -0.21
N SER A 40 -34.16 21.45 -1.46
CA SER A 40 -34.76 22.60 -2.17
C SER A 40 -34.67 23.94 -1.40
N GLY A 41 -33.62 24.12 -0.58
CA GLY A 41 -33.37 25.32 0.21
C GLY A 41 -33.85 25.29 1.67
N ALA A 42 -34.54 24.22 2.10
CA ALA A 42 -35.02 24.08 3.48
C ALA A 42 -34.49 22.79 4.14
N ASN A 43 -34.09 22.85 5.41
CA ASN A 43 -33.57 21.68 6.12
C ASN A 43 -34.68 20.66 6.42
N TYR A 44 -34.57 19.47 5.82
CA TYR A 44 -35.40 18.32 6.17
C TYR A 44 -35.11 17.90 7.60
N ASN A 45 -36.15 17.85 8.44
CA ASN A 45 -36.12 17.33 9.80
C ASN A 45 -37.27 16.33 10.05
N GLY A 46 -37.73 15.66 8.98
CA GLY A 46 -38.92 14.81 8.99
C GLY A 46 -38.70 13.39 9.52
N THR A 47 -37.49 12.98 9.90
CA THR A 47 -37.28 11.64 10.47
C THR A 47 -37.73 11.61 11.94
N GLN A 48 -38.85 10.94 12.18
CA GLN A 48 -39.38 10.59 13.49
C GLN A 48 -38.81 9.22 13.90
N GLU A 49 -38.30 9.11 15.12
CA GLU A 49 -37.68 7.88 15.64
C GLU A 49 -38.11 7.59 17.10
N ALA A 50 -38.12 6.30 17.46
CA ALA A 50 -38.30 5.87 18.84
C ALA A 50 -37.67 4.49 19.09
N LEU A 51 -37.18 4.26 20.30
CA LEU A 51 -36.72 2.95 20.78
C LEU A 51 -37.64 2.47 21.91
N ILE A 52 -38.17 1.24 21.80
CA ILE A 52 -38.98 0.59 22.84
C ILE A 52 -38.24 -0.62 23.42
N THR A 53 -38.38 -0.89 24.74
CA THR A 53 -37.65 -1.98 25.41
C THR A 53 -38.42 -2.64 26.55
N THR A 54 -38.04 -3.90 26.87
CA THR A 54 -38.50 -4.64 28.05
C THR A 54 -37.56 -4.56 29.26
N GLN A 55 -36.51 -3.73 29.25
CA GLN A 55 -35.52 -3.72 30.35
C GLN A 55 -36.09 -3.35 31.74
N TYR A 56 -37.22 -2.63 31.78
CA TYR A 56 -37.76 -2.08 33.03
C TYR A 56 -39.26 -2.35 33.11
N VAL A 57 -39.63 -3.57 33.53
CA VAL A 57 -41.02 -4.01 33.69
C VAL A 57 -41.41 -3.80 35.15
N GLU A 58 -42.19 -2.77 35.42
CA GLU A 58 -42.62 -2.42 36.77
C GLU A 58 -44.13 -2.13 36.83
N SER A 59 -44.73 -2.46 37.98
CA SER A 59 -46.17 -2.27 38.22
C SER A 59 -46.61 -0.82 37.99
N TRP A 60 -45.77 0.14 38.39
CA TRP A 60 -46.02 1.58 38.23
C TRP A 60 -45.96 2.08 36.77
N ASN A 61 -45.40 1.31 35.83
CA ASN A 61 -45.37 1.66 34.39
C ASN A 61 -46.33 0.82 33.53
N LEU A 62 -47.32 0.17 34.16
CA LEU A 62 -48.27 -0.76 33.51
C LEU A 62 -47.58 -1.92 32.78
N ASN A 63 -46.37 -2.30 33.21
CA ASN A 63 -45.51 -3.26 32.52
C ASN A 63 -45.22 -2.88 31.05
N ASN A 64 -45.26 -1.59 30.70
CA ASN A 64 -45.09 -1.10 29.32
C ASN A 64 -43.61 -0.93 28.91
N GLY A 65 -42.67 -0.99 29.87
CA GLY A 65 -41.24 -0.85 29.61
C GLY A 65 -40.76 0.61 29.59
N GLN A 66 -39.53 0.83 29.12
CA GLN A 66 -39.04 2.17 28.77
C GLN A 66 -39.22 2.43 27.27
N THR A 67 -39.45 3.70 26.95
CA THR A 67 -39.40 4.24 25.59
C THR A 67 -38.47 5.44 25.57
N ARG A 68 -37.61 5.52 24.57
CA ARG A 68 -36.67 6.63 24.37
C ARG A 68 -36.94 7.29 23.02
N PHE A 69 -37.03 8.61 23.04
CA PHE A 69 -37.35 9.47 21.89
C PHE A 69 -36.18 10.43 21.67
N GLY A 70 -35.83 10.71 20.41
CA GLY A 70 -34.79 11.70 20.04
C GLY A 70 -33.43 11.47 20.71
N LEU A 71 -32.58 10.65 20.10
CA LEU A 71 -31.41 10.11 20.83
C LEU A 71 -30.28 11.15 21.01
N ASP A 72 -30.07 11.56 22.25
CA ASP A 72 -29.06 12.55 22.70
C ASP A 72 -27.61 12.02 22.60
N GLY A 73 -27.13 11.83 21.36
CA GLY A 73 -25.71 11.64 21.01
C GLY A 73 -25.09 10.27 21.34
N ASN A 74 -25.53 9.63 22.43
CA ASN A 74 -25.09 8.29 22.83
C ASN A 74 -25.98 7.21 22.20
N GLY A 75 -25.35 6.18 21.64
CA GLY A 75 -26.05 5.04 21.05
C GLY A 75 -26.82 4.24 22.11
N LEU A 76 -27.86 3.54 21.67
CA LEU A 76 -28.68 2.71 22.55
C LEU A 76 -28.62 1.24 22.17
N VAL A 77 -28.23 0.43 23.15
CA VAL A 77 -27.96 -1.00 22.99
C VAL A 77 -29.24 -1.78 22.66
N MET A 78 -29.19 -2.54 21.57
CA MET A 78 -30.10 -3.62 21.22
C MET A 78 -29.46 -4.95 21.60
N GLU A 79 -29.93 -5.53 22.69
CA GLU A 79 -29.68 -6.92 23.05
C GLU A 79 -30.89 -7.78 22.61
N ALA A 80 -30.86 -9.10 22.81
CA ALA A 80 -32.04 -9.97 22.70
C ALA A 80 -32.48 -10.62 24.02
N GLU A 81 -31.58 -10.72 25.02
CA GLU A 81 -31.99 -10.99 26.41
C GLU A 81 -32.93 -9.89 26.91
N THR A 82 -32.62 -8.64 26.57
CA THR A 82 -33.49 -7.49 26.80
C THR A 82 -34.07 -7.01 25.45
N LYS A 83 -35.39 -7.08 25.28
CA LYS A 83 -36.00 -7.06 23.94
C LYS A 83 -36.20 -5.63 23.45
N PHE A 84 -35.19 -5.07 22.80
CA PHE A 84 -35.25 -3.75 22.16
C PHE A 84 -35.85 -3.80 20.74
N ARG A 85 -36.52 -2.73 20.32
CA ARG A 85 -36.93 -2.47 18.93
C ARG A 85 -36.74 -1.00 18.59
N TYR A 86 -36.33 -0.73 17.35
CA TYR A 86 -36.18 0.62 16.80
C TYR A 86 -37.27 0.88 15.75
N LEU A 87 -38.00 1.97 15.94
CA LEU A 87 -39.03 2.49 15.03
C LEU A 87 -38.49 3.73 14.32
N VAL A 88 -38.62 3.78 12.99
CA VAL A 88 -38.18 4.92 12.18
C VAL A 88 -39.18 5.25 11.08
N LYS A 89 -39.54 6.53 10.95
CA LYS A 89 -40.49 7.04 9.97
C LYS A 89 -39.97 8.34 9.36
N PHE A 90 -39.63 8.29 8.09
CA PHE A 90 -39.32 9.47 7.28
C PHE A 90 -40.65 10.12 6.88
N GLN A 91 -41.02 11.22 7.53
CA GLN A 91 -42.24 11.98 7.23
C GLN A 91 -42.09 12.81 5.94
N ASP A 92 -43.20 13.39 5.47
CA ASP A 92 -43.26 14.40 4.41
C ASP A 92 -42.69 14.05 3.03
N ILE A 93 -42.37 12.77 2.77
CA ILE A 93 -41.94 12.27 1.45
C ILE A 93 -42.89 12.72 0.32
N HIS A 94 -44.21 12.70 0.58
CA HIS A 94 -45.26 13.11 -0.35
C HIS A 94 -45.24 14.60 -0.73
N LYS A 95 -44.47 15.45 -0.02
CA LYS A 95 -44.24 16.87 -0.33
C LYS A 95 -42.96 17.09 -1.16
N LEU A 96 -42.09 16.08 -1.21
CA LEU A 96 -40.73 16.14 -1.78
C LEU A 96 -40.58 15.30 -3.06
N VAL A 97 -41.47 14.34 -3.27
CA VAL A 97 -41.63 13.59 -4.52
C VAL A 97 -42.83 14.18 -5.29
N PRO A 98 -42.68 14.59 -6.56
CA PRO A 98 -43.77 15.19 -7.33
C PRO A 98 -45.02 14.31 -7.44
N ALA A 99 -46.20 14.93 -7.43
CA ALA A 99 -47.46 14.23 -7.61
C ALA A 99 -47.49 13.49 -8.97
N GLY A 100 -47.85 12.20 -8.94
CA GLY A 100 -47.84 11.33 -10.12
C GLY A 100 -46.49 10.67 -10.44
N ALA A 101 -45.39 11.05 -9.78
CA ALA A 101 -44.12 10.34 -9.91
C ALA A 101 -44.18 8.94 -9.26
N THR A 102 -43.45 7.99 -9.83
CA THR A 102 -43.35 6.60 -9.34
C THR A 102 -41.95 6.34 -8.78
N ILE A 103 -41.86 5.78 -7.57
CA ILE A 103 -40.60 5.31 -6.98
C ILE A 103 -40.09 4.13 -7.80
N VAL A 104 -38.89 4.24 -8.34
CA VAL A 104 -38.20 3.19 -9.13
C VAL A 104 -37.35 2.32 -8.21
N SER A 105 -36.65 2.93 -7.25
CA SER A 105 -35.86 2.23 -6.23
C SER A 105 -35.86 2.99 -4.89
N ALA A 106 -35.67 2.25 -3.81
CA ALA A 106 -35.53 2.80 -2.46
C ALA A 106 -34.51 1.99 -1.65
N SER A 107 -33.68 2.66 -0.85
CA SER A 107 -32.75 2.02 0.09
C SER A 107 -32.69 2.76 1.41
N LEU A 108 -32.57 1.99 2.50
CA LEU A 108 -32.37 2.46 3.85
C LEU A 108 -30.90 2.27 4.21
N THR A 109 -30.20 3.37 4.52
CA THR A 109 -28.87 3.31 5.14
C THR A 109 -28.99 3.63 6.63
N MET A 110 -28.36 2.79 7.45
CA MET A 110 -28.27 2.97 8.90
C MET A 110 -26.84 2.76 9.38
N THR A 111 -26.50 3.45 10.46
CA THR A 111 -25.22 3.26 11.15
C THR A 111 -25.46 2.60 12.50
N PHE A 112 -24.67 1.56 12.77
CA PHE A 112 -24.66 0.82 14.02
C PHE A 112 -23.33 1.02 14.74
N VAL A 113 -23.30 0.86 16.06
CA VAL A 113 -22.04 0.68 16.82
C VAL A 113 -21.99 -0.78 17.26
N VAL A 114 -20.91 -1.49 16.92
CA VAL A 114 -20.74 -2.92 17.23
C VAL A 114 -19.30 -3.15 17.66
N TRP A 115 -19.11 -3.91 18.73
CA TRP A 115 -17.78 -4.28 19.27
C TRP A 115 -17.45 -5.77 19.11
N ALA A 116 -18.30 -6.55 18.43
CA ALA A 116 -18.06 -7.96 18.15
C ALA A 116 -16.99 -8.16 17.07
N ASP A 117 -15.92 -8.88 17.44
CA ASP A 117 -14.73 -9.21 16.64
C ASP A 117 -14.71 -10.67 16.15
N ALA A 118 -15.39 -11.56 16.86
CA ALA A 118 -15.59 -13.00 16.59
C ALA A 118 -17.07 -13.37 16.29
N PRO A 119 -17.33 -14.40 15.44
CA PRO A 119 -18.68 -14.83 15.09
C PRO A 119 -19.36 -15.63 16.23
N PRO A 120 -20.71 -15.73 16.28
CA PRO A 120 -21.69 -15.31 15.27
C PRO A 120 -21.98 -13.81 15.23
N TRP A 121 -22.06 -13.24 14.02
CA TRP A 121 -22.28 -11.81 13.83
C TRP A 121 -23.72 -11.37 14.11
N PRO A 122 -23.91 -10.18 14.69
CA PRO A 122 -25.18 -9.48 14.69
C PRO A 122 -25.90 -9.43 13.33
N ARG A 123 -27.22 -9.63 13.40
CA ARG A 123 -28.20 -9.47 12.32
C ARG A 123 -29.35 -8.62 12.83
N ILE A 124 -29.86 -7.73 11.97
CA ILE A 124 -31.06 -6.93 12.26
C ILE A 124 -32.13 -7.23 11.20
N ASP A 125 -33.27 -7.75 11.66
CA ASP A 125 -34.48 -7.92 10.86
C ASP A 125 -35.26 -6.60 10.81
N GLY A 126 -35.83 -6.26 9.65
CA GLY A 126 -36.73 -5.12 9.50
C GLY A 126 -38.04 -5.46 8.78
N CYS A 127 -39.08 -4.68 9.05
CA CYS A 127 -40.38 -4.78 8.38
C CYS A 127 -40.97 -3.40 8.06
N PHE A 128 -41.90 -3.37 7.10
CA PHE A 128 -42.81 -2.25 6.91
C PHE A 128 -43.95 -2.32 7.92
N MET A 129 -44.27 -1.21 8.59
CA MET A 129 -45.39 -1.18 9.53
C MET A 129 -46.74 -1.20 8.80
N GLY A 130 -47.63 -2.08 9.23
CA GLY A 130 -49.03 -2.14 8.79
C GLY A 130 -49.99 -1.36 9.71
N ALA A 131 -49.49 -0.85 10.84
CA ALA A 131 -50.26 -0.09 11.81
C ALA A 131 -49.53 1.21 12.21
N GLU A 132 -50.31 2.29 12.32
CA GLU A 132 -49.85 3.58 12.82
C GLU A 132 -49.29 3.50 14.25
N TRP A 133 -48.22 4.26 14.50
CA TRP A 133 -47.67 4.55 15.81
C TRP A 133 -47.41 6.06 15.93
N ASP A 134 -47.33 6.56 17.17
CA ASP A 134 -47.03 7.97 17.44
C ASP A 134 -46.02 8.10 18.59
N ALA A 135 -45.00 8.93 18.37
CA ALA A 135 -44.00 9.28 19.38
C ALA A 135 -44.43 10.45 20.27
N ALA A 136 -45.41 11.25 19.86
CA ALA A 136 -45.85 12.39 20.66
C ALA A 136 -46.46 11.94 21.99
N LYS A 137 -45.98 12.52 23.09
CA LYS A 137 -46.65 12.46 24.39
C LYS A 137 -47.51 13.72 24.54
N PRO A 138 -48.86 13.61 24.53
CA PRO A 138 -49.71 14.75 24.89
C PRO A 138 -49.39 15.25 26.30
N ALA A 139 -49.43 16.56 26.53
CA ALA A 139 -49.09 17.14 27.84
C ALA A 139 -49.93 16.58 29.00
N ALA A 140 -51.17 16.14 28.72
CA ALA A 140 -52.09 15.54 29.69
C ALA A 140 -52.00 13.99 29.79
N ALA A 141 -51.07 13.32 29.08
CA ALA A 141 -50.93 11.87 29.11
C ALA A 141 -49.85 11.42 30.13
N PRO A 142 -50.04 10.30 30.85
CA PRO A 142 -48.98 9.70 31.67
C PRO A 142 -47.72 9.36 30.86
N ALA A 143 -46.55 9.39 31.51
CA ALA A 143 -45.26 9.18 30.81
C ALA A 143 -45.13 7.81 30.12
N TYR A 144 -45.86 6.80 30.59
CA TYR A 144 -45.89 5.43 30.07
C TYR A 144 -47.04 5.18 29.06
N ALA A 145 -47.80 6.19 28.64
CA ALA A 145 -49.09 5.99 27.97
C ALA A 145 -49.10 6.13 26.43
N SER A 146 -48.08 6.75 25.82
CA SER A 146 -48.02 6.98 24.36
C SER A 146 -47.53 5.74 23.58
N LEU A 147 -46.22 5.49 23.62
CA LEU A 147 -45.53 4.44 22.86
C LEU A 147 -44.70 3.59 23.82
N GLY A 148 -44.65 2.27 23.61
CA GLY A 148 -43.91 1.34 24.46
C GLY A 148 -43.99 -0.10 23.99
N TRP A 149 -43.58 -1.04 24.85
CA TRP A 149 -43.55 -2.46 24.50
C TRP A 149 -44.96 -3.04 24.30
N ARG A 150 -45.97 -2.53 25.02
CA ARG A 150 -47.37 -3.00 24.94
C ARG A 150 -48.25 -2.10 24.06
N CYS A 151 -47.91 -0.82 23.89
CA CYS A 151 -48.76 0.18 23.24
C CYS A 151 -48.07 0.91 22.08
N ARG A 152 -48.85 1.23 21.02
CA ARG A 152 -48.35 1.84 19.77
C ARG A 152 -48.64 3.34 19.63
N LYS A 153 -49.70 3.83 20.25
CA LYS A 153 -49.99 5.26 20.37
C LYS A 153 -50.95 5.52 21.54
N TRP A 154 -50.99 6.77 22.00
CA TRP A 154 -52.13 7.27 22.76
C TRP A 154 -53.22 7.72 21.79
N ASP A 155 -54.45 7.26 21.98
CA ASP A 155 -55.62 7.82 21.31
C ASP A 155 -56.13 9.00 22.13
N THR A 156 -55.99 10.21 21.58
CA THR A 156 -56.44 11.47 22.20
C THR A 156 -57.95 11.62 22.25
N ALA A 157 -58.70 10.97 21.34
CA ALA A 157 -60.16 11.03 21.30
C ALA A 157 -60.79 10.11 22.35
N THR A 158 -60.33 8.85 22.45
CA THR A 158 -60.83 7.91 23.46
C THR A 158 -60.11 7.99 24.81
N ARG A 159 -59.02 8.77 24.91
CA ARG A 159 -58.13 8.91 26.08
C ARG A 159 -57.61 7.56 26.59
N LYS A 160 -57.14 6.71 25.68
CA LYS A 160 -56.65 5.34 25.97
C LYS A 160 -55.38 5.01 25.20
N SER A 161 -54.50 4.21 25.79
CA SER A 161 -53.36 3.63 25.09
C SER A 161 -53.83 2.52 24.13
N VAL A 162 -53.50 2.64 22.85
CA VAL A 162 -53.80 1.64 21.83
C VAL A 162 -52.73 0.55 21.88
N ALA A 163 -53.13 -0.69 22.10
CA ALA A 163 -52.21 -1.82 22.12
C ALA A 163 -51.61 -2.12 20.73
N TRP A 164 -50.41 -2.72 20.71
CA TRP A 164 -50.00 -3.60 19.63
C TRP A 164 -50.88 -4.86 19.63
N LYS A 165 -51.08 -5.53 18.48
CA LYS A 165 -51.66 -6.90 18.45
C LYS A 165 -50.85 -7.87 19.32
N LYS A 166 -49.54 -7.63 19.42
CA LYS A 166 -48.61 -8.38 20.27
C LYS A 166 -47.46 -7.49 20.71
N ALA A 167 -47.04 -7.67 21.96
CA ALA A 167 -46.03 -6.83 22.57
C ALA A 167 -44.70 -6.84 21.78
N GLY A 168 -44.16 -5.65 21.50
CA GLY A 168 -43.03 -5.42 20.60
C GLY A 168 -43.38 -5.18 19.12
N GLY A 169 -44.67 -5.03 18.78
CA GLY A 169 -45.16 -4.50 17.50
C GLY A 169 -44.94 -5.35 16.24
N TRP A 170 -44.26 -6.51 16.33
CA TRP A 170 -43.89 -7.28 15.14
C TRP A 170 -45.08 -7.91 14.40
N ASP A 171 -46.15 -8.27 15.12
CA ASP A 171 -47.36 -8.82 14.50
C ASP A 171 -48.25 -7.70 13.87
N ASP A 172 -47.85 -6.43 14.04
CA ASP A 172 -48.38 -5.24 13.35
C ASP A 172 -47.57 -4.82 12.11
N CYS A 173 -46.53 -5.57 11.75
CA CYS A 173 -45.89 -5.49 10.43
C CYS A 173 -46.90 -5.80 9.31
N ALA A 174 -46.69 -5.21 8.12
CA ALA A 174 -47.49 -5.47 6.92
C ALA A 174 -47.21 -6.85 6.27
N THR A 175 -46.21 -7.58 6.78
CA THR A 175 -45.84 -8.96 6.40
C THR A 175 -45.39 -9.72 7.66
N PRO A 176 -45.67 -11.04 7.79
CA PRO A 176 -45.27 -11.82 8.97
C PRO A 176 -43.76 -12.16 8.98
N SER A 177 -43.16 -12.31 7.80
CA SER A 177 -41.71 -12.41 7.60
C SER A 177 -41.02 -11.04 7.67
N PRO A 178 -39.73 -10.97 8.03
CA PRO A 178 -38.93 -9.77 7.80
C PRO A 178 -38.95 -9.43 6.30
N ALA A 179 -39.19 -8.16 5.99
CA ALA A 179 -39.23 -7.68 4.61
C ALA A 179 -37.82 -7.39 4.07
N PHE A 180 -36.88 -7.09 4.97
CA PHE A 180 -35.47 -6.85 4.69
C PHE A 180 -34.62 -7.24 5.91
N THR A 181 -33.31 -7.39 5.71
CA THR A 181 -32.39 -7.80 6.78
C THR A 181 -31.01 -7.20 6.58
N PHE A 182 -30.48 -6.53 7.60
CA PHE A 182 -29.06 -6.19 7.69
C PHE A 182 -28.31 -7.42 8.21
N SER A 183 -27.54 -8.05 7.32
CA SER A 183 -26.79 -9.30 7.57
C SER A 183 -25.30 -9.01 7.79
N LYS A 184 -24.65 -9.76 8.70
CA LYS A 184 -23.20 -9.65 9.02
C LYS A 184 -22.76 -8.25 9.51
N ILE A 185 -23.47 -7.67 10.47
CA ILE A 185 -23.05 -6.38 11.05
C ILE A 185 -21.85 -6.66 11.97
N ARG A 186 -20.63 -6.48 11.44
CA ARG A 186 -19.36 -6.83 12.09
C ARG A 186 -18.51 -5.58 12.31
N SER A 187 -17.85 -5.50 13.46
CA SER A 187 -16.89 -4.44 13.72
C SER A 187 -15.63 -4.59 12.84
N TYR A 188 -15.28 -3.53 12.12
CA TYR A 188 -14.10 -3.45 11.24
C TYR A 188 -13.39 -2.08 11.37
N ALA A 189 -13.62 -1.36 12.47
CA ALA A 189 -13.15 0.00 12.69
C ALA A 189 -12.80 0.21 14.17
N HIS A 190 -11.73 0.97 14.44
CA HIS A 190 -11.26 1.27 15.80
C HIS A 190 -12.26 2.09 16.64
N ASP A 191 -13.23 2.76 16.00
CA ASP A 191 -14.30 3.51 16.65
C ASP A 191 -15.59 2.69 16.88
N GLY A 192 -15.65 1.46 16.37
CA GLY A 192 -16.79 0.55 16.49
C GLY A 192 -17.95 0.78 15.52
N TYR A 193 -17.87 1.75 14.59
CA TYR A 193 -19.02 2.11 13.74
C TYR A 193 -19.10 1.26 12.46
N VAL A 194 -20.33 0.84 12.13
CA VAL A 194 -20.65 0.03 10.95
C VAL A 194 -21.83 0.67 10.22
N THR A 195 -21.58 1.29 9.07
CA THR A 195 -22.65 1.79 8.19
C THR A 195 -23.06 0.70 7.22
N SER A 196 -24.35 0.46 7.04
CA SER A 196 -24.87 -0.58 6.15
C SER A 196 -26.13 -0.10 5.42
N GLU A 197 -26.28 -0.51 4.16
CA GLU A 197 -27.43 -0.18 3.30
C GLU A 197 -28.22 -1.45 2.97
N VAL A 198 -29.54 -1.33 2.97
CA VAL A 198 -30.46 -2.39 2.55
C VAL A 198 -31.51 -1.86 1.57
N ALA A 199 -31.79 -2.63 0.53
CA ALA A 199 -32.85 -2.32 -0.42
C ALA A 199 -34.22 -2.46 0.25
N LEU A 200 -35.10 -1.48 0.03
CA LEU A 200 -36.50 -1.51 0.42
C LEU A 200 -37.36 -1.86 -0.80
N ASP A 201 -38.49 -2.53 -0.59
CA ASP A 201 -39.48 -2.76 -1.65
C ASP A 201 -40.02 -1.41 -2.17
N PRO A 202 -39.69 -0.99 -3.41
CA PRO A 202 -40.09 0.31 -3.93
C PRO A 202 -41.61 0.42 -4.09
N ALA A 203 -42.35 -0.68 -4.24
CA ALA A 203 -43.81 -0.65 -4.31
C ALA A 203 -44.44 -0.30 -2.95
N LYS A 204 -43.84 -0.76 -1.83
CA LYS A 204 -44.26 -0.38 -0.47
C LYS A 204 -43.92 1.07 -0.20
N VAL A 205 -42.71 1.52 -0.55
CA VAL A 205 -42.30 2.92 -0.40
C VAL A 205 -43.15 3.85 -1.27
N ASN A 206 -43.57 3.44 -2.47
CA ASN A 206 -44.51 4.19 -3.29
C ASN A 206 -45.91 4.31 -2.64
N SER A 207 -46.34 3.34 -1.84
CA SER A 207 -47.62 3.47 -1.10
C SER A 207 -47.58 4.53 0.00
N TRP A 208 -46.39 4.90 0.51
CA TRP A 208 -46.23 6.02 1.46
C TRP A 208 -46.50 7.39 0.84
N LEU A 209 -46.62 7.49 -0.49
CA LEU A 209 -47.03 8.73 -1.18
C LEU A 209 -48.56 8.89 -1.23
N ALA A 210 -49.32 7.80 -1.04
CA ALA A 210 -50.77 7.81 -1.12
C ALA A 210 -51.42 8.57 0.05
N SER A 211 -52.62 9.11 -0.19
CA SER A 211 -53.45 9.81 0.81
C SER A 211 -52.67 10.89 1.58
N SER A 212 -51.90 11.72 0.86
CA SER A 212 -51.05 12.78 1.44
C SER A 212 -50.13 12.28 2.56
N GLY A 213 -49.55 11.09 2.38
CA GLY A 213 -48.65 10.46 3.35
C GLY A 213 -49.32 9.76 4.52
N ALA A 214 -50.66 9.72 4.61
CA ALA A 214 -51.36 9.06 5.72
C ALA A 214 -51.08 7.55 5.81
N ALA A 215 -50.74 6.90 4.68
CA ALA A 215 -50.34 5.49 4.64
C ALA A 215 -48.87 5.23 5.08
N ASN A 216 -48.11 6.27 5.45
CA ASN A 216 -46.74 6.14 5.91
C ASN A 216 -46.68 5.85 7.42
N TYR A 217 -46.58 4.58 7.77
CA TYR A 217 -46.34 4.12 9.14
C TYR A 217 -44.85 3.80 9.42
N GLY A 218 -43.94 4.08 8.48
CA GLY A 218 -42.51 3.81 8.65
C GLY A 218 -42.15 2.32 8.79
N LEU A 219 -41.06 2.07 9.50
CA LEU A 219 -40.37 0.78 9.60
C LEU A 219 -40.11 0.40 11.07
N LEU A 220 -40.09 -0.91 11.35
CA LEU A 220 -39.74 -1.50 12.65
C LEU A 220 -38.57 -2.45 12.47
N LEU A 221 -37.57 -2.32 13.35
CA LEU A 221 -36.32 -3.09 13.31
C LEU A 221 -36.06 -3.80 14.64
N ARG A 222 -35.41 -4.98 14.57
CA ARG A 222 -35.05 -5.81 15.73
C ARG A 222 -33.69 -6.51 15.54
N ALA A 223 -32.91 -6.67 16.60
CA ALA A 223 -31.85 -7.68 16.63
C ALA A 223 -32.46 -9.10 16.49
N ALA A 224 -31.84 -9.96 15.69
CA ALA A 224 -32.34 -11.31 15.39
C ALA A 224 -31.22 -12.32 15.08
N GLY A 225 -30.88 -13.16 16.06
CA GLY A 225 -29.89 -14.24 15.93
C GLY A 225 -29.20 -14.56 17.26
N PRO A 226 -28.36 -15.60 17.30
CA PRO A 226 -27.40 -15.78 18.39
C PRO A 226 -26.23 -14.80 18.24
N TYR A 227 -25.78 -14.23 19.36
CA TYR A 227 -24.62 -13.35 19.55
C TYR A 227 -24.12 -13.64 20.98
N ALA A 228 -22.88 -13.31 21.34
CA ALA A 228 -22.39 -13.59 22.68
C ALA A 228 -22.99 -12.61 23.71
N LYS A 229 -23.13 -13.03 24.97
CA LYS A 229 -23.70 -12.20 26.06
C LYS A 229 -22.95 -10.88 26.36
N ARG A 230 -21.85 -10.58 25.65
CA ARG A 230 -21.05 -9.35 25.78
C ARG A 230 -21.20 -8.42 24.57
N ASP A 231 -21.80 -8.88 23.47
CA ASP A 231 -21.80 -8.15 22.20
C ASP A 231 -22.93 -7.12 22.16
N ARG A 232 -22.57 -5.86 22.36
CA ARG A 232 -23.50 -4.73 22.29
C ARG A 232 -23.61 -4.20 20.86
N ILE A 233 -24.86 -4.00 20.41
CA ILE A 233 -25.21 -3.42 19.11
C ILE A 233 -25.96 -2.11 19.40
N GLU A 234 -25.46 -0.95 18.98
CA GLU A 234 -26.18 0.32 19.16
C GLU A 234 -26.67 0.88 17.83
N VAL A 235 -27.72 1.72 17.85
CA VAL A 235 -28.19 2.46 16.66
C VAL A 235 -27.81 3.93 16.79
N VAL A 236 -27.25 4.50 15.71
CA VAL A 236 -27.04 5.96 15.60
C VAL A 236 -28.38 6.62 15.23
N GLY A 237 -28.90 7.47 16.12
CA GLY A 237 -30.19 8.16 15.93
C GLY A 237 -30.13 9.36 14.98
N ALA A 238 -31.30 9.82 14.55
CA ALA A 238 -31.47 10.96 13.64
C ALA A 238 -31.20 12.32 14.31
N GLN A 239 -31.16 12.41 15.65
CA GLN A 239 -30.83 13.62 16.40
C GLN A 239 -29.33 13.78 16.76
N VAL A 240 -28.50 12.77 16.48
CA VAL A 240 -27.05 12.77 16.81
C VAL A 240 -26.35 14.01 16.25
N GLN A 241 -25.68 14.78 17.11
CA GLN A 241 -25.12 16.09 16.77
C GLN A 241 -23.76 16.00 16.06
N ALA A 242 -23.23 17.17 15.66
CA ALA A 242 -21.88 17.28 15.08
C ALA A 242 -20.80 16.76 16.06
N PRO A 243 -19.71 16.14 15.57
CA PRO A 243 -19.37 15.95 14.16
C PRO A 243 -20.17 14.85 13.43
N ARG A 244 -20.80 13.91 14.15
CA ARG A 244 -21.33 12.63 13.60
C ARG A 244 -22.61 12.74 12.74
N THR A 245 -22.91 13.91 12.18
CA THR A 245 -24.15 14.18 11.42
C THR A 245 -24.30 13.34 10.15
N GLY A 246 -23.22 13.05 9.42
CA GLY A 246 -23.26 12.18 8.23
C GLY A 246 -23.72 10.74 8.53
N ARG A 247 -23.56 10.27 9.77
CA ARG A 247 -23.89 8.91 10.25
C ARG A 247 -25.37 8.74 10.67
N ARG A 248 -26.19 9.82 10.66
CA ARG A 248 -27.65 9.76 10.94
C ARG A 248 -28.37 8.85 9.92
N PRO A 249 -29.45 8.13 10.29
CA PRO A 249 -30.21 7.28 9.36
C PRO A 249 -30.72 8.06 8.15
N PHE A 250 -30.60 7.49 6.96
CA PHE A 250 -31.07 8.13 5.72
C PHE A 250 -31.78 7.17 4.76
N LEU A 251 -32.74 7.73 4.04
CA LEU A 251 -33.55 7.04 3.03
C LEU A 251 -33.24 7.63 1.66
N THR A 252 -32.66 6.82 0.77
CA THR A 252 -32.43 7.17 -0.63
C THR A 252 -33.60 6.68 -1.47
N LEU A 253 -34.14 7.55 -2.32
CA LEU A 253 -35.26 7.29 -3.23
C LEU A 253 -34.83 7.69 -4.64
N THR A 254 -35.06 6.84 -5.64
CA THR A 254 -35.03 7.26 -7.05
C THR A 254 -36.42 7.15 -7.63
N TYR A 255 -36.91 8.21 -8.27
CA TYR A 255 -38.25 8.26 -8.86
C TYR A 255 -38.21 8.68 -10.34
N ALA A 256 -39.23 8.27 -11.08
CA ALA A 256 -39.48 8.71 -12.46
C ALA A 256 -40.75 9.56 -12.51
N THR A 257 -40.73 10.66 -13.27
CA THR A 257 -41.86 11.59 -13.44
C THR A 257 -42.77 11.26 -14.63
N SER A 258 -42.44 10.23 -15.41
CA SER A 258 -43.25 9.83 -16.58
C SER A 258 -44.47 9.00 -16.17
N PRO A 259 -45.69 9.33 -16.66
CA PRO A 259 -46.89 8.50 -16.45
C PRO A 259 -46.81 7.07 -17.02
N SER A 260 -45.81 6.79 -17.87
CA SER A 260 -45.55 5.46 -18.45
C SER A 260 -44.40 4.70 -17.77
N ALA A 261 -43.93 5.15 -16.61
CA ALA A 261 -42.98 4.39 -15.80
C ALA A 261 -43.62 3.04 -15.36
N PRO A 262 -43.03 1.88 -15.69
CA PRO A 262 -43.58 0.60 -15.26
C PRO A 262 -43.53 0.50 -13.73
N LYS A 263 -44.67 0.14 -13.13
CA LYS A 263 -44.78 -0.02 -11.68
C LYS A 263 -43.78 -1.09 -11.22
N PRO A 264 -42.94 -0.83 -10.19
CA PRO A 264 -41.88 -1.77 -9.82
C PRO A 264 -42.41 -3.16 -9.49
N ALA A 265 -41.66 -4.18 -9.92
CA ALA A 265 -41.86 -5.53 -9.42
C ALA A 265 -41.57 -5.56 -7.90
N PRO A 266 -42.40 -6.25 -7.07
CA PRO A 266 -42.12 -6.40 -5.66
C PRO A 266 -40.76 -7.04 -5.44
N LEU A 267 -39.95 -6.46 -4.55
CA LEU A 267 -38.65 -7.03 -4.23
C LEU A 267 -38.84 -8.31 -3.40
N ALA A 268 -38.26 -9.42 -3.85
CA ALA A 268 -38.13 -10.60 -2.99
C ALA A 268 -37.28 -10.24 -1.75
N ALA A 269 -37.62 -10.79 -0.58
CA ALA A 269 -37.00 -10.39 0.68
C ALA A 269 -35.46 -10.50 0.63
N ALA A 270 -34.78 -9.35 0.65
CA ALA A 270 -33.35 -9.26 0.38
C ALA A 270 -32.53 -9.86 1.54
N THR A 271 -31.89 -11.00 1.29
CA THR A 271 -31.08 -11.74 2.28
C THR A 271 -29.60 -11.35 2.28
N ALA A 272 -29.12 -10.72 1.21
CA ALA A 272 -27.77 -10.18 1.09
C ALA A 272 -27.76 -8.67 1.34
N SER A 273 -26.75 -8.18 2.07
CA SER A 273 -26.40 -6.76 2.07
C SER A 273 -26.03 -6.38 0.63
N ALA A 274 -26.66 -5.34 0.09
CA ALA A 274 -26.14 -4.70 -1.11
C ALA A 274 -24.83 -3.97 -0.75
N GLY A 275 -23.88 -3.92 -1.68
CA GLY A 275 -22.71 -3.05 -1.54
C GLY A 275 -23.12 -1.59 -1.76
N ARG A 276 -22.84 -0.73 -0.79
CA ARG A 276 -23.14 0.71 -0.88
C ARG A 276 -22.23 1.35 -1.92
N THR A 277 -22.76 2.30 -2.69
CA THR A 277 -21.91 3.17 -3.53
C THR A 277 -21.55 4.43 -2.74
N ILE A 278 -20.28 4.56 -2.37
CA ILE A 278 -19.73 5.67 -1.60
C ILE A 278 -19.11 6.68 -2.55
N TRP A 279 -19.66 7.88 -2.61
CA TRP A 279 -19.19 8.96 -3.48
C TRP A 279 -18.24 9.88 -2.72
N VAL A 280 -17.13 10.22 -3.37
CA VAL A 280 -16.09 11.10 -2.83
C VAL A 280 -15.80 12.22 -3.84
N ASP A 281 -15.56 13.43 -3.34
CA ASP A 281 -15.37 14.66 -4.12
C ASP A 281 -14.43 15.62 -3.37
N PRO A 282 -13.20 15.87 -3.84
CA PRO A 282 -12.22 16.64 -3.09
C PRO A 282 -12.50 18.14 -3.17
N ALA A 283 -13.41 18.59 -4.03
CA ALA A 283 -13.77 19.99 -4.25
C ALA A 283 -15.07 20.40 -3.54
N THR A 284 -16.05 19.49 -3.43
CA THR A 284 -17.38 19.80 -2.84
C THR A 284 -17.80 18.88 -1.69
N GLY A 285 -17.03 17.85 -1.36
CA GLY A 285 -17.34 16.92 -0.28
C GLY A 285 -17.03 17.45 1.12
N ASP A 286 -17.61 16.79 2.13
CA ASP A 286 -17.40 17.06 3.55
C ASP A 286 -17.24 15.70 4.28
N ASP A 287 -16.15 15.49 5.02
CA ASP A 287 -15.92 14.24 5.75
C ASP A 287 -16.76 14.13 7.04
N GLU A 288 -17.22 15.26 7.61
CA GLU A 288 -18.01 15.31 8.85
C GLU A 288 -19.52 15.24 8.55
N ARG A 289 -19.94 15.89 7.46
CA ARG A 289 -21.35 16.09 7.07
C ARG A 289 -21.78 15.27 5.85
N GLY A 290 -20.85 14.81 5.03
CA GLY A 290 -21.14 13.96 3.88
C GLY A 290 -21.67 12.60 4.32
N SER A 291 -22.65 12.08 3.57
CA SER A 291 -23.22 10.75 3.83
C SER A 291 -22.69 9.68 2.86
N GLY A 292 -21.67 10.02 2.06
CA GLY A 292 -21.20 9.19 0.94
C GLY A 292 -22.18 9.10 -0.23
N ALA A 293 -23.22 9.93 -0.30
CA ALA A 293 -24.17 9.94 -1.42
C ALA A 293 -23.69 10.85 -2.56
N ALA A 294 -24.04 10.59 -3.82
CA ALA A 294 -23.57 11.34 -5.00
C ALA A 294 -23.71 12.88 -4.90
N GLN A 295 -24.80 13.30 -4.25
CA GLN A 295 -25.20 14.69 -4.01
C GLN A 295 -24.61 15.29 -2.72
N TYR A 296 -24.10 14.46 -1.80
CA TYR A 296 -23.49 14.84 -0.52
C TYR A 296 -22.26 13.93 -0.26
N PRO A 297 -21.23 14.03 -1.12
CA PRO A 297 -20.08 13.14 -1.09
C PRO A 297 -19.19 13.41 0.13
N LEU A 298 -18.38 12.42 0.47
CA LEU A 298 -17.25 12.59 1.37
C LEU A 298 -16.15 13.39 0.65
N ARG A 299 -15.20 14.00 1.37
CA ARG A 299 -14.15 14.80 0.74
C ARG A 299 -12.91 13.98 0.42
N SER A 300 -12.51 13.13 1.36
CA SER A 300 -11.26 12.37 1.32
C SER A 300 -11.49 10.92 0.87
N ALA A 301 -10.56 10.40 0.06
CA ALA A 301 -10.56 8.99 -0.30
C ALA A 301 -10.30 8.07 0.92
N ASN A 302 -9.62 8.60 1.95
CA ASN A 302 -9.40 7.87 3.20
C ASN A 302 -10.71 7.67 3.98
N GLU A 303 -11.54 8.71 4.18
CA GLU A 303 -12.85 8.54 4.83
C GLU A 303 -13.79 7.66 3.97
N GLY A 304 -13.72 7.80 2.64
CA GLY A 304 -14.45 6.94 1.71
C GLY A 304 -14.11 5.45 1.87
N LEU A 305 -12.83 5.12 2.03
CA LEU A 305 -12.37 3.76 2.34
C LEU A 305 -12.64 3.36 3.80
N PHE A 306 -12.53 4.29 4.75
CA PHE A 306 -12.78 4.04 6.17
C PHE A 306 -14.23 3.58 6.41
N GLN A 307 -15.21 4.25 5.78
CA GLN A 307 -16.63 3.88 5.86
C GLN A 307 -17.01 2.62 5.06
N ALA A 308 -16.18 2.15 4.13
CA ALA A 308 -16.55 1.08 3.19
C ALA A 308 -16.66 -0.30 3.87
N ALA A 309 -17.86 -0.91 3.83
CA ALA A 309 -18.09 -2.28 4.29
C ALA A 309 -17.69 -3.32 3.21
N GLU A 310 -17.75 -4.63 3.53
CA GLU A 310 -17.57 -5.67 2.51
C GLU A 310 -18.51 -5.43 1.32
N ASN A 311 -18.02 -5.62 0.09
CA ASN A 311 -18.75 -5.44 -1.17
C ASN A 311 -19.03 -3.97 -1.59
N ASP A 312 -18.65 -2.97 -0.79
CA ASP A 312 -18.88 -1.55 -1.14
C ASP A 312 -18.02 -1.08 -2.33
N THR A 313 -18.54 -0.06 -3.02
CA THR A 313 -17.87 0.60 -4.15
C THR A 313 -17.61 2.07 -3.83
N VAL A 314 -16.34 2.45 -3.69
CA VAL A 314 -15.91 3.84 -3.52
C VAL A 314 -15.65 4.46 -4.89
N LEU A 315 -16.44 5.48 -5.24
CA LEU A 315 -16.36 6.24 -6.48
C LEU A 315 -15.77 7.63 -6.21
N LEU A 316 -14.56 7.85 -6.74
CA LEU A 316 -13.84 9.11 -6.70
C LEU A 316 -14.25 10.00 -7.89
N LYS A 317 -14.78 11.20 -7.64
CA LYS A 317 -14.95 12.21 -8.70
C LYS A 317 -13.61 12.81 -9.13
N SER A 318 -13.62 13.61 -10.20
CA SER A 318 -12.43 14.23 -10.78
C SER A 318 -11.71 15.13 -9.78
N GLY A 319 -10.41 14.93 -9.64
CA GLY A 319 -9.57 15.69 -8.73
C GLY A 319 -8.33 14.91 -8.30
N VAL A 320 -7.48 15.58 -7.53
CA VAL A 320 -6.27 14.97 -6.97
C VAL A 320 -6.52 14.67 -5.50
N TYR A 321 -6.48 13.39 -5.16
CA TYR A 321 -6.54 12.89 -3.81
C TYR A 321 -5.12 12.62 -3.32
N PRO A 322 -4.79 13.01 -2.08
CA PRO A 322 -3.58 12.52 -1.42
C PRO A 322 -3.61 11.00 -1.22
N GLY A 323 -2.43 10.37 -1.34
CA GLY A 323 -2.22 8.92 -1.15
C GLY A 323 -2.06 8.48 0.31
N ARG A 324 -1.20 7.48 0.55
CA ARG A 324 -1.10 6.70 1.81
C ARG A 324 -2.37 5.90 2.13
N LEU A 325 -3.20 5.62 1.11
CA LEU A 325 -4.47 4.91 1.25
C LEU A 325 -4.22 3.43 1.56
N ARG A 326 -5.05 2.81 2.41
CA ARG A 326 -4.91 1.40 2.83
C ARG A 326 -6.26 0.68 2.69
N ILE A 327 -6.30 -0.46 1.99
CA ILE A 327 -7.49 -1.33 1.87
C ILE A 327 -7.21 -2.66 2.57
N THR A 328 -7.97 -2.93 3.63
CA THR A 328 -7.89 -4.14 4.48
C THR A 328 -9.10 -5.07 4.33
N ARG A 329 -10.15 -4.63 3.63
CA ARG A 329 -11.46 -5.30 3.60
C ARG A 329 -11.70 -6.03 2.27
N PRO A 330 -12.46 -7.15 2.26
CA PRO A 330 -12.71 -7.93 1.07
C PRO A 330 -13.82 -7.35 0.17
N ASN A 331 -13.71 -7.65 -1.13
CA ASN A 331 -14.64 -7.26 -2.20
C ASN A 331 -14.88 -5.74 -2.34
N ILE A 332 -13.94 -4.91 -1.89
CA ILE A 332 -13.97 -3.46 -2.11
C ILE A 332 -13.69 -3.13 -3.57
N THR A 333 -14.50 -2.27 -4.18
CA THR A 333 -14.14 -1.60 -5.43
C THR A 333 -13.72 -0.16 -5.16
N LEU A 334 -12.56 0.27 -5.67
CA LEU A 334 -12.15 1.68 -5.72
C LEU A 334 -11.99 2.09 -7.18
N ALA A 335 -12.71 3.13 -7.60
CA ALA A 335 -12.73 3.56 -8.99
C ALA A 335 -12.94 5.06 -9.15
N SER A 336 -12.63 5.62 -10.33
CA SER A 336 -13.26 6.89 -10.71
C SER A 336 -14.76 6.72 -10.90
N ALA A 337 -15.53 7.74 -10.54
CA ALA A 337 -16.94 7.86 -10.88
C ALA A 337 -17.15 7.92 -12.42
N PRO A 338 -18.31 7.49 -12.95
CA PRO A 338 -18.61 7.60 -14.38
C PRO A 338 -18.44 9.04 -14.90
N GLY A 339 -17.73 9.21 -16.02
CA GLY A 339 -17.40 10.51 -16.59
C GLY A 339 -16.23 11.26 -15.93
N HIS A 340 -15.69 10.75 -14.82
CA HIS A 340 -14.61 11.40 -14.07
C HIS A 340 -13.21 10.79 -14.31
N TRP A 341 -12.18 11.46 -13.78
CA TRP A 341 -10.81 10.97 -13.70
C TRP A 341 -10.15 11.38 -12.37
N ALA A 342 -9.98 10.43 -11.46
CA ALA A 342 -9.38 10.64 -10.15
C ALA A 342 -7.89 10.25 -10.15
N VAL A 343 -7.07 11.10 -9.52
CA VAL A 343 -5.63 10.89 -9.31
C VAL A 343 -5.36 10.67 -7.83
N ILE A 344 -4.65 9.61 -7.47
CA ILE A 344 -4.14 9.35 -6.11
C ILE A 344 -2.65 9.66 -6.12
N SER A 345 -2.24 10.73 -5.43
CA SER A 345 -0.88 11.29 -5.48
C SER A 345 -0.20 11.26 -4.12
N ALA A 346 1.00 10.68 -4.05
CA ALA A 346 1.82 10.62 -2.85
C ALA A 346 3.23 11.18 -3.11
N PRO A 347 3.87 11.86 -2.13
CA PRO A 347 5.25 12.30 -2.28
C PRO A 347 6.22 11.12 -2.39
N ILE A 348 7.31 11.32 -3.14
CA ILE A 348 8.42 10.36 -3.27
C ILE A 348 9.56 10.59 -2.26
N ASN A 349 9.45 11.65 -1.46
CA ASN A 349 10.48 12.17 -0.55
C ASN A 349 10.05 12.16 0.93
N VAL A 350 9.03 11.37 1.29
CA VAL A 350 8.54 11.21 2.66
C VAL A 350 8.48 9.72 2.99
N PRO A 351 9.44 9.15 3.76
CA PRO A 351 9.50 7.72 4.04
C PRO A 351 8.22 7.12 4.66
N GLN A 352 7.51 7.92 5.46
CA GLN A 352 6.23 7.59 6.11
C GLN A 352 5.04 7.50 5.12
N ILE A 353 5.31 7.64 3.82
CA ILE A 353 4.35 7.47 2.74
C ILE A 353 4.98 6.48 1.74
N ASP A 354 5.17 5.26 2.24
CA ASP A 354 5.75 4.11 1.55
C ASP A 354 5.09 3.85 0.19
N THR A 355 3.75 3.90 0.17
CA THR A 355 2.92 3.57 -0.98
C THR A 355 1.81 4.62 -1.17
N ALA A 356 1.45 4.94 -2.42
CA ALA A 356 0.27 5.78 -2.68
C ALA A 356 -1.06 5.06 -2.33
N LEU A 357 -1.18 3.77 -2.66
CA LEU A 357 -2.27 2.86 -2.24
C LEU A 357 -1.75 1.45 -1.89
N THR A 358 -1.95 0.99 -0.65
CA THR A 358 -1.64 -0.38 -0.21
C THR A 358 -2.89 -1.26 -0.11
N ILE A 359 -2.85 -2.45 -0.69
CA ILE A 359 -3.76 -3.56 -0.42
C ILE A 359 -3.10 -4.45 0.65
N ARG A 360 -3.77 -4.67 1.78
CA ARG A 360 -3.25 -5.42 2.94
C ARG A 360 -3.75 -6.88 2.96
N GLU A 361 -3.24 -7.67 3.90
CA GLU A 361 -3.85 -8.95 4.29
C GLU A 361 -5.37 -8.82 4.58
N GLY A 362 -6.10 -9.93 4.42
CA GLY A 362 -7.57 -9.98 4.55
C GLY A 362 -8.35 -9.35 3.38
N ALA A 363 -7.75 -8.41 2.65
CA ALA A 363 -8.37 -7.78 1.48
C ALA A 363 -8.35 -8.74 0.27
N VAL A 364 -9.46 -9.45 0.05
CA VAL A 364 -9.59 -10.44 -1.05
C VAL A 364 -10.75 -10.11 -2.00
N ARG A 365 -10.59 -10.44 -3.29
CA ARG A 365 -11.58 -10.21 -4.38
C ARG A 365 -11.90 -8.74 -4.69
N GLY A 366 -11.01 -7.81 -4.36
CA GLY A 366 -11.24 -6.39 -4.64
C GLY A 366 -10.98 -5.98 -6.10
N THR A 367 -11.40 -4.77 -6.44
CA THR A 367 -11.18 -4.16 -7.77
C THR A 367 -10.65 -2.73 -7.66
N LEU A 368 -9.59 -2.42 -8.41
CA LEU A 368 -9.13 -1.05 -8.68
C LEU A 368 -9.38 -0.75 -10.16
N ARG A 369 -10.07 0.35 -10.51
CA ARG A 369 -10.27 0.65 -11.94
C ARG A 369 -10.44 2.12 -12.33
N ASP A 370 -10.11 2.40 -13.59
CA ASP A 370 -10.38 3.68 -14.27
C ASP A 370 -9.83 4.90 -13.51
N LEU A 371 -8.62 4.80 -12.95
CA LEU A 371 -8.01 5.84 -12.10
C LEU A 371 -6.48 5.93 -12.30
N GLU A 372 -5.86 6.90 -11.66
CA GLU A 372 -4.43 7.18 -11.76
C GLU A 372 -3.75 7.13 -10.38
N LEU A 373 -2.56 6.52 -10.29
CA LEU A 373 -1.70 6.58 -9.11
C LEU A 373 -0.34 7.13 -9.49
N THR A 374 0.18 8.03 -8.66
CA THR A 374 1.46 8.71 -8.90
C THR A 374 2.26 8.93 -7.62
N GLY A 375 3.55 8.61 -7.67
CA GLY A 375 4.47 8.79 -6.55
C GLY A 375 4.48 7.66 -5.52
N GLY A 376 4.66 8.03 -4.25
CA GLY A 376 4.97 7.12 -3.13
C GLY A 376 6.48 6.85 -3.00
N PHE A 377 6.98 6.82 -1.76
CA PHE A 377 8.43 6.74 -1.46
C PHE A 377 9.07 5.42 -1.90
N PHE A 378 8.32 4.32 -1.89
CA PHE A 378 8.67 3.08 -2.58
C PHE A 378 7.75 2.82 -3.78
N TYR A 379 6.42 2.77 -3.59
CA TYR A 379 5.52 2.20 -4.59
C TYR A 379 4.30 3.09 -4.92
N ALA A 380 3.79 3.02 -6.15
CA ALA A 380 2.49 3.61 -6.46
C ALA A 380 1.36 2.71 -5.92
N LEU A 381 1.51 1.39 -6.08
CA LEU A 381 0.60 0.36 -5.59
C LEU A 381 1.40 -0.76 -4.92
N SER A 382 0.97 -1.23 -3.76
CA SER A 382 1.56 -2.42 -3.12
C SER A 382 0.48 -3.41 -2.68
N PHE A 383 0.74 -4.70 -2.88
CA PHE A 383 0.00 -5.79 -2.25
C PHE A 383 0.93 -6.35 -1.16
N TRP A 384 0.67 -5.96 0.08
CA TRP A 384 1.60 -6.13 1.19
C TRP A 384 0.99 -6.95 2.34
N ASN A 385 1.78 -7.86 2.85
CA ASN A 385 1.61 -8.58 4.10
C ASN A 385 2.89 -8.43 4.95
N TRP A 386 2.75 -8.55 6.27
CA TRP A 386 3.90 -8.87 7.13
C TRP A 386 4.03 -10.38 7.31
N ASP A 387 5.17 -10.81 7.84
CA ASP A 387 5.75 -12.13 7.64
C ASP A 387 4.83 -13.31 7.98
N GLY A 388 4.67 -14.23 7.01
CA GLY A 388 3.91 -15.47 7.19
C GLY A 388 2.38 -15.34 7.29
N ALA A 389 1.79 -14.16 7.01
CA ALA A 389 0.34 -13.95 7.11
C ALA A 389 -0.48 -14.89 6.19
N LYS A 390 -1.23 -15.81 6.81
CA LYS A 390 -2.00 -16.89 6.13
C LYS A 390 -3.07 -16.41 5.16
N ASP A 391 -3.59 -15.18 5.32
CA ASP A 391 -4.60 -14.57 4.44
C ASP A 391 -4.04 -13.36 3.67
N SER A 392 -2.95 -13.60 2.95
CA SER A 392 -2.36 -12.67 1.98
C SER A 392 -3.37 -12.27 0.89
N ALA A 393 -3.24 -11.04 0.37
CA ALA A 393 -4.17 -10.46 -0.60
C ALA A 393 -4.32 -11.34 -1.87
N ARG A 394 -5.56 -11.58 -2.30
CA ARG A 394 -5.85 -12.50 -3.43
C ARG A 394 -7.10 -12.14 -4.23
N ASP A 395 -7.18 -12.67 -5.45
CA ASP A 395 -8.33 -12.53 -6.38
C ASP A 395 -8.61 -11.09 -6.85
N TRP A 396 -7.60 -10.21 -6.85
CA TRP A 396 -7.77 -8.80 -7.21
C TRP A 396 -7.74 -8.54 -8.72
N THR A 397 -8.53 -7.57 -9.17
CA THR A 397 -8.45 -7.00 -10.53
C THR A 397 -8.02 -5.54 -10.48
N VAL A 398 -7.04 -5.16 -11.30
CA VAL A 398 -6.56 -3.78 -11.47
C VAL A 398 -6.67 -3.44 -12.97
N SER A 399 -7.62 -2.59 -13.36
CA SER A 399 -7.96 -2.38 -14.78
C SER A 399 -8.11 -0.92 -15.22
N ASN A 400 -7.60 -0.58 -16.41
CA ASN A 400 -7.58 0.81 -16.92
C ASN A 400 -6.93 1.79 -15.93
N VAL A 401 -5.78 1.42 -15.36
CA VAL A 401 -5.08 2.22 -14.35
C VAL A 401 -3.80 2.82 -14.92
N ARG A 402 -3.60 4.12 -14.74
CA ARG A 402 -2.31 4.78 -15.02
C ARG A 402 -1.45 4.77 -13.76
N LEU A 403 -0.20 4.35 -13.87
CA LEU A 403 0.77 4.27 -12.78
C LEU A 403 2.05 5.01 -13.19
N HIS A 404 2.51 6.00 -12.42
CA HIS A 404 3.82 6.61 -12.72
C HIS A 404 4.54 7.27 -11.55
N SER A 405 5.76 7.75 -11.80
CA SER A 405 6.53 8.63 -10.92
C SER A 405 6.84 8.10 -9.51
N SER A 406 6.81 6.78 -9.27
CA SER A 406 7.10 6.21 -7.94
C SER A 406 8.58 6.27 -7.56
N GLY A 407 8.87 6.18 -6.26
CA GLY A 407 10.23 6.15 -5.74
C GLY A 407 11.03 4.92 -6.19
N ALA A 408 10.46 3.72 -6.16
CA ALA A 408 11.06 2.45 -6.56
C ALA A 408 10.20 1.76 -7.65
N HIS A 409 9.62 0.58 -7.42
CA HIS A 409 8.73 -0.06 -8.39
C HIS A 409 7.39 0.69 -8.51
N LEU A 410 6.63 0.52 -9.59
CA LEU A 410 5.23 1.02 -9.64
C LEU A 410 4.31 0.09 -8.85
N VAL A 411 4.45 -1.22 -9.06
CA VAL A 411 3.74 -2.26 -8.29
C VAL A 411 4.74 -3.19 -7.58
N LYS A 412 4.57 -3.39 -6.27
CA LYS A 412 5.15 -4.51 -5.50
C LYS A 412 4.04 -5.50 -5.15
N LEU A 413 4.23 -6.78 -5.44
CA LEU A 413 3.47 -7.87 -4.83
C LEU A 413 4.40 -8.63 -3.88
N ALA A 414 3.96 -8.78 -2.63
CA ALA A 414 4.69 -9.52 -1.60
C ALA A 414 4.33 -11.02 -1.57
N LYS A 415 5.04 -11.75 -0.72
CA LYS A 415 5.06 -13.22 -0.63
C LYS A 415 3.65 -13.80 -0.42
N GLY A 416 3.26 -14.79 -1.24
CA GLY A 416 1.97 -15.48 -1.12
C GLY A 416 0.75 -14.76 -1.72
N VAL A 417 0.91 -13.56 -2.28
CA VAL A 417 -0.15 -12.85 -3.02
C VAL A 417 -0.58 -13.64 -4.26
N ASN A 418 -1.89 -13.82 -4.47
CA ASN A 418 -2.41 -14.91 -5.34
C ASN A 418 -3.56 -14.47 -6.28
N ARG A 419 -3.52 -14.86 -7.56
CA ARG A 419 -4.53 -14.55 -8.59
C ARG A 419 -4.83 -13.05 -8.74
N VAL A 420 -3.80 -12.21 -8.74
CA VAL A 420 -3.94 -10.77 -9.05
C VAL A 420 -3.84 -10.56 -10.57
N THR A 421 -4.78 -9.83 -11.15
CA THR A 421 -4.87 -9.54 -12.59
C THR A 421 -4.72 -8.05 -12.85
N PHE A 422 -3.66 -7.67 -13.56
CA PHE A 422 -3.43 -6.33 -14.09
C PHE A 422 -3.83 -6.30 -15.56
N ARG A 423 -4.73 -5.39 -15.95
CA ARG A 423 -5.25 -5.32 -17.33
C ARG A 423 -5.37 -3.89 -17.86
N GLY A 424 -4.70 -3.58 -18.95
CA GLY A 424 -4.72 -2.23 -19.52
C GLY A 424 -4.11 -1.18 -18.59
N LEU A 425 -2.98 -1.52 -17.96
CA LEU A 425 -2.15 -0.53 -17.27
C LEU A 425 -1.46 0.39 -18.27
N HIS A 426 -1.19 1.63 -17.85
CA HIS A 426 -0.25 2.54 -18.51
C HIS A 426 0.79 2.95 -17.47
N ALA A 427 1.99 2.37 -17.56
CA ALA A 427 2.96 2.31 -16.47
C ALA A 427 4.33 2.86 -16.89
N PHE A 428 4.77 3.98 -16.30
CA PHE A 428 5.99 4.68 -16.73
C PHE A 428 6.71 5.49 -15.64
N LYS A 429 7.97 5.90 -15.88
CA LYS A 429 8.77 6.77 -14.98
C LYS A 429 8.82 6.29 -13.52
N SER A 430 9.03 5.00 -13.31
CA SER A 430 9.31 4.42 -12.00
C SER A 430 10.72 4.79 -11.51
N GLY A 431 11.04 4.38 -10.28
CA GLY A 431 12.42 4.38 -9.78
C GLY A 431 12.99 5.76 -9.51
N LEU A 432 12.19 6.82 -9.35
CA LEU A 432 12.71 8.20 -9.27
C LEU A 432 13.72 8.40 -8.12
N ARG A 433 13.57 7.63 -7.03
CA ARG A 433 14.51 7.52 -5.89
C ARG A 433 15.41 6.27 -5.97
N VAL A 434 14.94 5.16 -6.53
CA VAL A 434 15.63 3.86 -6.63
C VAL A 434 15.74 3.41 -8.09
N ARG A 435 16.60 4.11 -8.85
CA ARG A 435 16.74 3.97 -10.32
C ARG A 435 17.37 2.66 -10.76
N THR A 436 18.06 1.93 -9.89
CA THR A 436 18.59 0.58 -10.21
C THR A 436 17.53 -0.52 -10.19
N GLY A 437 16.39 -0.31 -9.51
CA GLY A 437 15.34 -1.32 -9.32
C GLY A 437 13.96 -0.92 -9.84
N GLY A 438 13.82 0.15 -10.62
CA GLY A 438 12.53 0.74 -11.01
C GLY A 438 11.68 -0.13 -11.93
N HIS A 439 11.04 -1.17 -11.41
CA HIS A 439 10.15 -2.07 -12.15
C HIS A 439 8.75 -1.48 -12.41
N GLY A 440 8.09 -1.96 -13.47
CA GLY A 440 6.65 -1.75 -13.67
C GLY A 440 5.84 -2.60 -12.69
N VAL A 441 5.90 -3.93 -12.84
CA VAL A 441 5.36 -4.90 -11.88
C VAL A 441 6.49 -5.77 -11.33
N TYR A 442 6.75 -5.70 -10.03
CA TYR A 442 7.67 -6.58 -9.30
C TYR A 442 6.87 -7.56 -8.44
N ALA A 443 6.96 -8.85 -8.77
CA ALA A 443 6.21 -9.91 -8.12
C ALA A 443 7.15 -10.87 -7.40
N VAL A 444 7.13 -10.84 -6.07
CA VAL A 444 7.97 -11.66 -5.20
C VAL A 444 7.11 -12.78 -4.60
N ALA A 445 7.47 -14.04 -4.89
CA ALA A 445 6.81 -15.23 -4.37
C ALA A 445 5.28 -15.23 -4.57
N ALA A 446 4.82 -14.61 -5.67
CA ALA A 446 3.42 -14.42 -6.00
C ALA A 446 2.90 -15.54 -6.92
N HIS A 447 1.60 -15.78 -6.91
CA HIS A 447 1.01 -16.98 -7.51
C HIS A 447 -0.10 -16.61 -8.50
N ALA A 448 -0.09 -17.24 -9.68
CA ALA A 448 -1.08 -17.03 -10.74
C ALA A 448 -1.31 -15.55 -11.12
N VAL A 449 -0.26 -14.72 -11.03
CA VAL A 449 -0.30 -13.30 -11.41
C VAL A 449 -0.48 -13.18 -12.93
N ARG A 450 -1.38 -12.27 -13.34
CA ARG A 450 -1.64 -11.98 -14.75
C ARG A 450 -1.32 -10.53 -15.05
N VAL A 451 -0.54 -10.28 -16.10
CA VAL A 451 -0.30 -8.94 -16.64
C VAL A 451 -0.67 -8.95 -18.12
N GLU A 452 -1.74 -8.26 -18.49
CA GLU A 452 -2.26 -8.32 -19.85
C GLU A 452 -2.76 -7.00 -20.44
N ASP A 453 -2.76 -6.92 -21.78
CA ASP A 453 -3.26 -5.78 -22.56
C ASP A 453 -2.68 -4.40 -22.16
N SER A 454 -1.50 -4.36 -21.53
CA SER A 454 -0.94 -3.17 -20.86
C SER A 454 0.25 -2.55 -21.60
N TYR A 455 0.55 -1.29 -21.30
CA TYR A 455 1.62 -0.50 -21.90
C TYR A 455 2.60 -0.02 -20.83
N PHE A 456 3.87 -0.38 -21.00
CA PHE A 456 4.98 -0.04 -20.11
C PHE A 456 6.04 0.76 -20.88
N HIS A 457 6.49 1.90 -20.35
CA HIS A 457 7.58 2.64 -21.00
C HIS A 457 8.39 3.52 -20.05
N ASP A 458 9.61 3.89 -20.43
CA ASP A 458 10.47 4.82 -19.67
C ASP A 458 10.64 4.39 -18.18
N LEU A 459 10.94 3.10 -17.97
CA LEU A 459 11.20 2.47 -16.67
C LEU A 459 12.69 2.11 -16.57
N PRO A 460 13.45 2.45 -15.52
CA PRO A 460 14.86 2.10 -15.48
C PRO A 460 15.13 0.62 -15.09
N GLY A 461 14.10 -0.13 -14.66
CA GLY A 461 14.14 -1.59 -14.49
C GLY A 461 13.29 -2.35 -15.53
N ALA A 462 13.02 -3.63 -15.27
CA ALA A 462 12.13 -4.46 -16.10
C ALA A 462 10.66 -4.00 -16.05
N ALA A 463 9.93 -4.12 -17.16
CA ALA A 463 8.49 -3.81 -17.20
C ALA A 463 7.66 -4.77 -16.33
N VAL A 464 7.96 -6.07 -16.41
CA VAL A 464 7.41 -7.10 -15.52
C VAL A 464 8.55 -8.00 -15.08
N SER A 465 8.62 -8.29 -13.77
CA SER A 465 9.59 -9.20 -13.18
C SER A 465 8.87 -10.11 -12.18
N VAL A 466 9.01 -11.43 -12.37
CA VAL A 466 8.44 -12.47 -11.51
C VAL A 466 9.57 -13.29 -10.91
N VAL A 467 9.72 -13.26 -9.58
CA VAL A 467 10.88 -13.77 -8.82
C VAL A 467 10.45 -14.49 -7.55
N ALA A 468 11.40 -15.05 -6.81
CA ALA A 468 11.23 -15.67 -5.50
C ALA A 468 10.33 -16.92 -5.46
N GLY A 469 10.37 -17.77 -6.48
CA GLY A 469 9.44 -18.90 -6.61
C GLY A 469 8.05 -18.46 -7.07
N SER A 470 7.93 -17.32 -7.77
CA SER A 470 6.68 -16.89 -8.37
C SER A 470 6.20 -17.92 -9.41
N GLN A 471 4.96 -18.38 -9.28
CA GLN A 471 4.47 -19.56 -10.01
C GLN A 471 3.19 -19.29 -10.82
N ARG A 472 3.11 -19.92 -12.00
CA ARG A 472 1.96 -19.91 -12.93
C ARG A 472 1.61 -18.50 -13.43
N ALA A 473 2.60 -17.62 -13.57
CA ALA A 473 2.39 -16.27 -14.07
C ALA A 473 2.06 -16.27 -15.58
N LEU A 474 1.18 -15.37 -16.01
CA LEU A 474 0.84 -15.15 -17.42
C LEU A 474 1.05 -13.68 -17.80
N ILE A 475 2.03 -13.45 -18.67
CA ILE A 475 2.39 -12.12 -19.18
C ILE A 475 2.04 -12.09 -20.66
N GLN A 476 0.97 -11.39 -21.05
CA GLN A 476 0.46 -11.46 -22.43
C GLN A 476 -0.08 -10.17 -23.06
N ARG A 477 0.11 -10.00 -24.37
CA ARG A 477 -0.44 -8.87 -25.15
C ARG A 477 -0.04 -7.49 -24.61
N ASN A 478 1.11 -7.40 -23.94
CA ASN A 478 1.66 -6.14 -23.43
C ASN A 478 2.62 -5.53 -24.45
N TYR A 479 2.74 -4.21 -24.44
CA TYR A 479 3.75 -3.45 -25.19
C TYR A 479 4.73 -2.80 -24.20
N VAL A 480 6.03 -2.92 -24.47
CA VAL A 480 7.12 -2.44 -23.62
C VAL A 480 8.12 -1.64 -24.46
N GLU A 481 8.45 -0.41 -24.09
CA GLU A 481 9.50 0.36 -24.78
C GLU A 481 10.37 1.26 -23.87
N ARG A 482 11.65 1.44 -24.23
CA ARG A 482 12.59 2.29 -23.46
C ARG A 482 12.68 1.91 -21.98
N CYS A 483 12.74 0.61 -21.71
CA CYS A 483 12.86 0.06 -20.35
C CYS A 483 14.28 -0.46 -20.07
N GLY A 484 14.66 -0.53 -18.80
CA GLY A 484 15.92 -1.12 -18.35
C GLY A 484 16.07 -2.56 -18.83
N SER A 485 15.07 -3.40 -18.56
CA SER A 485 14.89 -4.72 -19.18
C SER A 485 13.48 -4.82 -19.76
N GLY A 486 13.22 -5.84 -20.57
CA GLY A 486 11.86 -6.15 -21.02
C GLY A 486 11.07 -6.89 -19.94
N ILE A 487 11.10 -8.22 -20.02
CA ILE A 487 10.42 -9.13 -19.09
C ILE A 487 11.46 -10.01 -18.38
N ASN A 488 11.38 -10.13 -17.06
CA ASN A 488 12.22 -11.05 -16.28
C ASN A 488 11.38 -12.21 -15.73
N VAL A 489 11.75 -13.43 -16.09
CA VAL A 489 11.24 -14.68 -15.54
C VAL A 489 12.33 -15.26 -14.64
N GLY A 490 12.32 -14.83 -13.39
CA GLY A 490 13.42 -14.96 -12.45
C GLY A 490 14.51 -13.90 -12.62
N PHE A 491 15.28 -13.67 -11.55
CA PHE A 491 16.42 -12.74 -11.53
C PHE A 491 17.36 -13.05 -10.35
N ALA A 492 18.59 -12.53 -10.39
CA ALA A 492 19.67 -12.86 -9.44
C ALA A 492 19.72 -12.04 -8.14
N ALA A 493 18.61 -11.40 -7.75
CA ALA A 493 18.56 -10.41 -6.67
C ALA A 493 17.57 -10.80 -5.57
N THR A 494 17.43 -12.10 -5.30
CA THR A 494 16.41 -12.65 -4.41
C THR A 494 17.06 -13.56 -3.36
N GLN A 495 16.82 -13.28 -2.08
CA GLN A 495 17.31 -14.08 -0.96
C GLN A 495 16.35 -15.25 -0.65
N VAL A 496 16.85 -16.34 -0.06
CA VAL A 496 16.04 -17.52 0.27
C VAL A 496 14.91 -17.25 1.27
N GLU A 497 15.06 -16.24 2.13
CA GLU A 497 13.98 -15.76 3.00
C GLU A 497 12.76 -15.22 2.22
N ASP A 498 12.95 -14.60 1.06
CA ASP A 498 11.88 -14.09 0.20
C ASP A 498 11.18 -15.24 -0.58
N MET A 499 11.89 -16.36 -0.81
CA MET A 499 11.43 -17.47 -1.64
C MET A 499 10.17 -18.16 -1.12
N ALA A 500 9.22 -18.44 -2.02
CA ALA A 500 8.27 -19.52 -1.83
C ALA A 500 9.02 -20.86 -1.88
N THR A 501 9.13 -21.54 -0.73
CA THR A 501 9.76 -22.86 -0.59
C THR A 501 8.76 -24.02 -0.62
N GLU A 502 7.53 -23.79 -0.13
CA GLU A 502 6.42 -24.76 -0.21
C GLU A 502 6.08 -25.07 -1.69
N GLY A 503 6.24 -26.33 -2.09
CA GLY A 503 6.08 -26.76 -3.49
C GLY A 503 7.26 -26.40 -4.42
N ASN A 504 8.30 -25.74 -3.92
CA ASN A 504 9.51 -25.35 -4.67
C ASN A 504 10.79 -25.70 -3.87
N PRO A 505 11.03 -26.98 -3.51
CA PRO A 505 12.17 -27.40 -2.70
C PRO A 505 13.52 -27.29 -3.42
N LYS A 506 13.53 -26.89 -4.69
CA LYS A 506 14.74 -26.62 -5.50
C LYS A 506 15.03 -25.13 -5.71
N LEU A 507 14.29 -24.24 -5.04
CA LEU A 507 14.54 -22.80 -5.04
C LEU A 507 14.59 -22.16 -6.45
N TYR A 508 13.76 -22.64 -7.38
CA TYR A 508 13.57 -21.99 -8.68
C TYR A 508 12.98 -20.59 -8.48
N GLU A 509 13.51 -19.59 -9.18
CA GLU A 509 13.05 -18.20 -9.13
C GLU A 509 11.65 -18.01 -9.71
N ALA A 510 11.31 -18.76 -10.76
CA ALA A 510 9.99 -18.74 -11.38
C ALA A 510 9.57 -20.14 -11.89
N LEU A 511 8.29 -20.47 -11.78
CA LEU A 511 7.78 -21.81 -12.14
C LEU A 511 6.54 -21.72 -13.03
N HIS A 512 6.46 -22.53 -14.09
CA HIS A 512 5.29 -22.67 -14.97
C HIS A 512 4.82 -21.36 -15.63
N THR A 513 5.76 -20.42 -15.86
CA THR A 513 5.46 -19.07 -16.38
C THR A 513 5.25 -19.08 -17.89
N VAL A 514 4.25 -18.33 -18.35
CA VAL A 514 3.92 -18.18 -19.78
C VAL A 514 4.04 -16.71 -20.20
N VAL A 515 4.95 -16.45 -21.14
CA VAL A 515 5.19 -15.14 -21.76
C VAL A 515 4.77 -15.23 -23.23
N ARG A 516 3.67 -14.58 -23.62
CA ARG A 516 3.12 -14.73 -24.98
C ARG A 516 2.48 -13.49 -25.61
N ASN A 517 2.57 -13.34 -26.93
CA ASN A 517 1.99 -12.20 -27.66
C ASN A 517 2.47 -10.82 -27.16
N ASN A 518 3.63 -10.69 -26.50
CA ASN A 518 4.14 -9.39 -26.06
C ASN A 518 5.05 -8.75 -27.12
N VAL A 519 5.01 -7.43 -27.19
CA VAL A 519 5.94 -6.61 -27.98
C VAL A 519 6.90 -5.92 -27.02
N VAL A 520 8.21 -6.04 -27.26
CA VAL A 520 9.27 -5.38 -26.48
C VAL A 520 10.23 -4.69 -27.44
N ALA A 521 10.47 -3.38 -27.24
CA ALA A 521 11.29 -2.55 -28.10
C ALA A 521 12.32 -1.72 -27.30
N SER A 522 13.54 -1.62 -27.78
CA SER A 522 14.57 -0.66 -27.31
C SER A 522 14.84 -0.75 -25.79
N THR A 523 15.14 -1.95 -25.29
CA THR A 523 15.58 -2.16 -23.89
C THR A 523 17.11 -2.10 -23.75
N TRP A 524 17.60 -1.63 -22.61
CA TRP A 524 19.04 -1.53 -22.32
C TRP A 524 19.68 -2.91 -22.11
N LEU A 525 19.19 -3.62 -21.10
CA LEU A 525 19.42 -5.04 -20.81
C LEU A 525 18.46 -5.91 -21.66
N PRO A 526 18.50 -7.25 -21.56
CA PRO A 526 17.69 -8.13 -22.41
C PRO A 526 16.19 -7.84 -22.44
N ALA A 527 15.60 -8.06 -23.61
CA ALA A 527 14.17 -7.95 -23.84
C ALA A 527 13.40 -9.09 -23.15
N LEU A 528 14.08 -10.23 -22.94
CA LEU A 528 13.63 -11.31 -22.06
C LEU A 528 14.80 -11.91 -21.29
N SER A 529 14.62 -12.06 -19.98
CA SER A 529 15.53 -12.79 -19.09
C SER A 529 14.83 -14.02 -18.53
N VAL A 530 15.52 -15.17 -18.52
CA VAL A 530 15.05 -16.42 -17.87
C VAL A 530 16.15 -16.90 -16.93
N TRP A 531 15.96 -16.76 -15.61
CA TRP A 531 16.95 -17.12 -14.60
C TRP A 531 16.37 -18.15 -13.64
N ALA A 532 17.09 -19.25 -13.38
CA ALA A 532 16.69 -20.31 -12.45
C ALA A 532 15.20 -20.70 -12.55
N ALA A 533 14.66 -20.81 -13.77
CA ALA A 533 13.22 -20.94 -14.00
C ALA A 533 12.83 -22.35 -14.49
N LEU A 534 11.73 -22.90 -13.96
CA LEU A 534 11.21 -24.23 -14.31
C LEU A 534 9.99 -24.14 -15.24
N ASN A 535 9.97 -24.93 -16.31
CA ASN A 535 8.82 -25.12 -17.20
C ASN A 535 8.29 -23.79 -17.76
N THR A 536 9.16 -23.01 -18.40
CA THR A 536 8.86 -21.67 -18.92
C THR A 536 8.54 -21.69 -20.40
N SER A 537 7.42 -21.07 -20.78
CA SER A 537 6.94 -21.02 -22.17
C SER A 537 6.98 -19.59 -22.72
N VAL A 538 7.75 -19.38 -23.79
CA VAL A 538 7.98 -18.10 -24.46
C VAL A 538 7.46 -18.20 -25.90
N LEU A 539 6.22 -17.76 -26.12
CA LEU A 539 5.43 -18.13 -27.30
C LEU A 539 4.92 -16.91 -28.07
N HIS A 540 5.26 -16.78 -29.36
CA HIS A 540 4.76 -15.69 -30.22
C HIS A 540 4.98 -14.28 -29.65
N ASN A 541 6.20 -13.95 -29.19
CA ASN A 541 6.57 -12.58 -28.80
C ASN A 541 7.39 -11.91 -29.90
N THR A 542 7.34 -10.58 -29.98
CA THR A 542 8.24 -9.77 -30.83
C THR A 542 9.18 -9.00 -29.92
N LEU A 543 10.46 -9.38 -29.89
CA LEU A 543 11.47 -8.89 -28.95
C LEU A 543 12.62 -8.21 -29.70
N ARG A 544 12.80 -6.90 -29.49
CA ARG A 544 13.90 -6.10 -30.03
C ARG A 544 14.55 -5.30 -28.91
N GLY A 545 15.73 -5.70 -28.46
CA GLY A 545 16.37 -5.10 -27.29
C GLY A 545 17.69 -5.77 -26.94
N GLY A 546 18.30 -5.33 -25.83
CA GLY A 546 19.68 -5.69 -25.49
C GLY A 546 20.69 -4.70 -26.08
N LEU A 547 20.42 -3.39 -25.95
CA LEU A 547 21.35 -2.34 -26.40
C LEU A 547 22.74 -2.44 -25.75
N ASN A 548 22.84 -3.06 -24.56
CA ASN A 548 24.08 -3.34 -23.84
C ASN A 548 24.07 -4.78 -23.26
N GLY A 549 23.65 -5.74 -24.07
CA GLY A 549 23.56 -7.15 -23.70
C GLY A 549 23.03 -8.01 -24.84
N GLU A 550 22.30 -9.07 -24.51
CA GLU A 550 21.65 -10.00 -25.43
C GLU A 550 20.17 -9.61 -25.64
N THR A 551 19.48 -10.13 -26.65
CA THR A 551 18.02 -9.93 -26.77
C THR A 551 17.27 -10.92 -25.87
N VAL A 552 17.76 -12.16 -25.75
CA VAL A 552 17.27 -13.17 -24.81
C VAL A 552 18.44 -13.80 -24.05
N VAL A 553 18.37 -13.83 -22.71
CA VAL A 553 19.33 -14.52 -21.85
C VAL A 553 18.67 -15.65 -21.06
N VAL A 554 19.34 -16.79 -20.97
CA VAL A 554 18.97 -17.94 -20.11
C VAL A 554 20.11 -18.20 -19.14
N ASN A 555 19.82 -18.22 -17.84
CA ASN A 555 20.83 -18.37 -16.79
C ASN A 555 20.39 -19.22 -15.59
N SER A 556 21.37 -19.57 -14.77
CA SER A 556 21.26 -20.23 -13.47
C SER A 556 21.27 -19.19 -12.35
N GLN A 557 21.17 -19.64 -11.11
CA GLN A 557 21.34 -18.82 -9.92
C GLN A 557 22.15 -19.59 -8.87
N LEU A 558 23.23 -19.00 -8.34
CA LEU A 558 23.86 -19.50 -7.11
C LEU A 558 22.99 -19.19 -5.88
N ARG A 559 23.12 -20.02 -4.85
CA ARG A 559 22.34 -19.96 -3.60
C ARG A 559 23.27 -20.20 -2.42
N ASP A 560 24.28 -19.35 -2.32
CA ASP A 560 25.32 -19.40 -1.29
C ASP A 560 24.74 -19.12 0.12
N ASP A 561 23.50 -18.61 0.17
CA ASP A 561 22.64 -18.54 1.35
C ASP A 561 22.08 -19.90 1.82
N THR A 562 22.30 -21.01 1.08
CA THR A 562 21.92 -22.37 1.50
C THR A 562 23.00 -23.44 1.26
N PRO A 563 23.60 -24.04 2.31
CA PRO A 563 24.60 -25.11 2.17
C PRO A 563 24.12 -26.41 1.50
N ALA A 564 22.83 -26.53 1.15
CA ALA A 564 22.21 -27.73 0.62
C ALA A 564 21.87 -27.67 -0.89
N VAL A 565 21.89 -26.48 -1.50
CA VAL A 565 21.55 -26.28 -2.92
C VAL A 565 22.51 -25.24 -3.49
N ALA A 566 23.70 -25.63 -3.95
CA ALA A 566 24.70 -24.65 -4.41
C ALA A 566 24.25 -23.83 -5.65
N SER A 567 23.55 -24.47 -6.61
CA SER A 567 23.10 -23.79 -7.83
C SER A 567 21.75 -24.31 -8.33
N VAL A 568 21.01 -23.43 -9.00
CA VAL A 568 19.70 -23.70 -9.63
C VAL A 568 19.73 -23.27 -11.10
N SER A 569 19.98 -24.23 -11.99
CA SER A 569 19.82 -24.05 -13.45
C SER A 569 18.37 -23.78 -13.85
N SER A 570 18.13 -23.02 -14.91
CA SER A 570 16.82 -23.04 -15.57
C SER A 570 16.55 -24.44 -16.16
N ARG A 571 15.29 -24.86 -16.30
CA ARG A 571 14.92 -26.20 -16.75
C ARG A 571 13.58 -26.20 -17.50
N ASP A 572 13.47 -27.04 -18.53
CA ASP A 572 12.26 -27.25 -19.34
C ASP A 572 11.78 -25.94 -20.04
N LEU A 573 12.57 -25.47 -21.00
CA LEU A 573 12.38 -24.18 -21.68
C LEU A 573 11.82 -24.33 -23.11
N TYR A 574 10.73 -23.61 -23.39
CA TYR A 574 10.03 -23.64 -24.68
C TYR A 574 10.04 -22.25 -25.35
N LEU A 575 11.04 -21.97 -26.18
CA LEU A 575 11.19 -20.71 -26.94
C LEU A 575 10.67 -20.91 -28.37
N ARG A 576 9.43 -20.48 -28.65
CA ARG A 576 8.75 -20.84 -29.91
C ARG A 576 7.99 -19.71 -30.61
N ALA A 577 8.07 -19.71 -31.94
CA ALA A 577 7.33 -18.80 -32.82
C ALA A 577 7.56 -17.31 -32.52
N ASN A 578 8.70 -16.93 -31.93
CA ASN A 578 9.04 -15.54 -31.62
C ASN A 578 9.76 -14.87 -32.79
N ILE A 579 9.73 -13.54 -32.83
CA ILE A 579 10.65 -12.71 -33.63
C ILE A 579 11.64 -12.09 -32.64
N LEU A 580 12.94 -12.35 -32.83
CA LEU A 580 14.04 -11.89 -31.99
C LEU A 580 14.98 -11.01 -32.83
N VAL A 581 15.21 -9.75 -32.42
CA VAL A 581 15.97 -8.77 -33.20
C VAL A 581 17.03 -8.07 -32.34
N ARG A 582 18.30 -8.21 -32.70
CA ARG A 582 19.38 -7.38 -32.17
C ARG A 582 19.36 -6.03 -32.92
N PRO A 583 19.17 -4.90 -32.22
CA PRO A 583 19.12 -3.60 -32.89
C PRO A 583 20.52 -3.18 -33.38
N ALA A 584 20.59 -2.47 -34.52
CA ALA A 584 21.88 -2.10 -35.14
C ALA A 584 22.74 -1.15 -34.28
N SER A 585 22.13 -0.52 -33.28
CA SER A 585 22.78 0.35 -32.29
C SER A 585 23.33 -0.40 -31.07
N ALA A 586 23.13 -1.72 -30.96
CA ALA A 586 23.81 -2.53 -29.94
C ALA A 586 25.24 -2.87 -30.38
N PRO A 587 26.21 -3.02 -29.45
CA PRO A 587 27.53 -3.55 -29.76
C PRO A 587 27.46 -4.93 -30.44
N PRO A 588 28.47 -5.32 -31.23
CA PRO A 588 28.53 -6.66 -31.83
C PRO A 588 28.51 -7.74 -30.74
N GLY A 589 27.58 -8.69 -30.82
CA GLY A 589 27.36 -9.69 -29.76
C GLY A 589 26.11 -10.55 -29.95
N GLN A 590 25.88 -11.43 -28.98
CA GLN A 590 24.91 -12.51 -28.95
C GLN A 590 23.46 -11.99 -29.06
N LEU A 591 22.64 -12.57 -29.93
CA LEU A 591 21.18 -12.37 -29.95
C LEU A 591 20.53 -13.19 -28.82
N VAL A 592 20.96 -14.44 -28.68
CA VAL A 592 20.50 -15.39 -27.66
C VAL A 592 21.74 -16.00 -26.99
N GLN A 593 21.76 -16.01 -25.66
CA GLN A 593 22.82 -16.66 -24.89
C GLN A 593 22.22 -17.56 -23.79
N ILE A 594 22.66 -18.82 -23.75
CA ILE A 594 22.53 -19.68 -22.57
C ILE A 594 23.86 -19.58 -21.82
N ARG A 595 23.85 -18.96 -20.64
CA ARG A 595 25.08 -18.66 -19.89
C ARG A 595 25.60 -19.85 -19.08
N ASN A 596 26.84 -19.76 -18.64
CA ASN A 596 27.49 -20.67 -17.69
C ASN A 596 28.18 -19.88 -16.57
N SER A 597 27.47 -18.87 -16.04
CA SER A 597 28.00 -17.79 -15.20
C SER A 597 28.78 -18.24 -13.95
N PHE A 598 28.57 -19.48 -13.51
CA PHE A 598 29.06 -19.98 -12.22
C PHE A 598 29.84 -21.31 -12.38
N GLY A 599 30.36 -21.60 -13.57
CA GLY A 599 31.15 -22.80 -13.85
C GLY A 599 30.33 -24.02 -14.28
N PRO A 600 31.01 -25.13 -14.68
CA PRO A 600 30.41 -26.24 -15.41
C PRO A 600 29.33 -27.02 -14.64
N ASP A 601 29.36 -26.98 -13.30
CA ASP A 601 28.38 -27.62 -12.42
C ASP A 601 27.11 -26.77 -12.19
N ALA A 602 27.13 -25.52 -12.67
CA ALA A 602 26.05 -24.53 -12.52
C ALA A 602 25.55 -23.96 -13.88
N PRO A 603 25.28 -24.79 -14.90
CA PRO A 603 24.93 -24.34 -16.25
C PRO A 603 23.62 -23.55 -16.27
N GLY A 604 23.52 -22.56 -17.15
CA GLY A 604 22.34 -21.69 -17.24
C GLY A 604 21.04 -22.41 -17.60
N LEU A 605 21.16 -23.54 -18.30
CA LEU A 605 20.07 -24.47 -18.57
C LEU A 605 20.50 -25.91 -18.25
N ASP A 606 19.72 -26.60 -17.43
CA ASP A 606 19.91 -27.99 -17.02
C ASP A 606 20.07 -28.92 -18.24
N PRO A 607 21.21 -29.61 -18.42
CA PRO A 607 21.43 -30.51 -19.55
C PRO A 607 20.45 -31.70 -19.61
N ALA A 608 19.85 -32.07 -18.48
CA ALA A 608 18.80 -33.10 -18.38
C ALA A 608 17.37 -32.52 -18.41
N GLY A 609 17.22 -31.21 -18.65
CA GLY A 609 15.95 -30.56 -18.95
C GLY A 609 15.56 -30.65 -20.44
N VAL A 610 14.30 -30.38 -20.75
CA VAL A 610 13.83 -30.22 -22.12
C VAL A 610 14.23 -28.83 -22.65
N LEU A 611 14.78 -28.77 -23.86
CA LEU A 611 14.95 -27.55 -24.63
C LEU A 611 14.18 -27.67 -25.94
N GLN A 612 13.22 -26.77 -26.15
CA GLN A 612 12.53 -26.65 -27.44
C GLN A 612 12.66 -25.22 -27.98
N VAL A 613 13.50 -25.05 -29.00
CA VAL A 613 13.65 -23.80 -29.77
C VAL A 613 13.10 -24.07 -31.17
N ALA A 614 11.92 -23.55 -31.52
CA ALA A 614 11.28 -23.89 -32.80
C ALA A 614 10.49 -22.74 -33.44
N SER A 615 10.54 -22.65 -34.76
CA SER A 615 9.81 -21.65 -35.56
C SER A 615 10.13 -20.18 -35.23
N ASN A 616 11.28 -19.86 -34.63
CA ASN A 616 11.64 -18.48 -34.31
C ASN A 616 12.37 -17.80 -35.49
N ILE A 617 12.08 -16.52 -35.73
CA ILE A 617 12.90 -15.67 -36.58
C ILE A 617 13.91 -14.95 -35.70
N MET A 618 15.15 -14.93 -36.17
CA MET A 618 16.29 -14.40 -35.46
C MET A 618 17.05 -13.47 -36.41
N TRP A 619 17.29 -12.22 -36.00
CA TRP A 619 17.87 -11.20 -36.87
C TRP A 619 18.81 -10.27 -36.13
N SER A 620 19.79 -9.73 -36.86
CA SER A 620 20.59 -8.59 -36.45
C SER A 620 20.42 -7.50 -37.51
N GLU A 621 19.99 -6.32 -37.10
CA GLU A 621 19.81 -5.19 -38.03
C GLU A 621 21.13 -4.70 -38.63
N SER A 622 22.28 -5.10 -38.05
CA SER A 622 23.61 -4.92 -38.63
C SER A 622 23.86 -5.80 -39.87
N GLY A 623 22.92 -6.68 -40.24
CA GLY A 623 22.96 -7.54 -41.42
C GLY A 623 23.10 -9.02 -41.11
N ALA A 624 22.77 -9.84 -42.11
CA ALA A 624 22.78 -11.31 -42.02
C ALA A 624 24.19 -11.88 -41.78
N GLY A 625 24.26 -12.91 -40.94
CA GLY A 625 25.38 -13.83 -40.88
C GLY A 625 25.40 -14.66 -42.16
N GLY A 626 26.58 -14.77 -42.79
CA GLY A 626 26.74 -15.63 -43.95
C GLY A 626 26.65 -17.13 -43.58
N SER A 627 26.76 -17.98 -44.59
CA SER A 627 26.86 -19.44 -44.41
C SER A 627 28.04 -19.88 -43.52
N ILE A 628 29.04 -19.02 -43.37
CA ILE A 628 30.15 -19.14 -42.42
C ILE A 628 29.95 -18.12 -41.30
N PHE A 629 29.95 -18.60 -40.05
CA PHE A 629 29.88 -17.75 -38.86
C PHE A 629 31.01 -16.72 -38.80
N LYS A 630 30.68 -15.50 -38.36
CA LYS A 630 31.63 -14.44 -38.06
C LYS A 630 31.19 -13.76 -36.76
N TRP A 631 32.12 -13.60 -35.82
CA TRP A 631 31.84 -12.85 -34.59
C TRP A 631 31.38 -11.42 -34.93
N GLY A 632 30.33 -10.97 -34.26
CA GLY A 632 29.75 -9.64 -34.44
C GLY A 632 28.81 -9.46 -35.62
N VAL A 633 28.52 -10.50 -36.42
CA VAL A 633 27.67 -10.42 -37.62
C VAL A 633 26.54 -11.45 -37.55
N GLY A 634 25.32 -11.05 -37.92
CA GLY A 634 24.16 -11.94 -37.97
C GLY A 634 23.50 -12.24 -36.63
N ALA A 635 22.58 -13.19 -36.66
CA ALA A 635 21.86 -13.71 -35.51
C ALA A 635 22.75 -14.70 -34.73
N MET A 636 23.69 -14.14 -33.98
CA MET A 636 24.63 -14.88 -33.13
C MET A 636 23.90 -15.61 -31.99
N ILE A 637 24.16 -16.91 -31.84
CA ILE A 637 23.68 -17.73 -30.72
C ILE A 637 24.89 -18.32 -30.00
N GLU A 638 24.86 -18.29 -28.67
CA GLU A 638 25.85 -18.93 -27.82
C GLU A 638 25.17 -19.80 -26.74
N ASP A 639 25.79 -20.93 -26.46
CA ASP A 639 25.44 -21.85 -25.38
C ASP A 639 26.72 -22.22 -24.65
N GLU A 640 26.91 -21.64 -23.47
CA GLU A 640 28.15 -21.73 -22.70
C GLU A 640 28.26 -23.04 -21.88
N ARG A 641 27.24 -23.91 -21.93
CA ARG A 641 27.16 -25.12 -21.10
C ARG A 641 28.36 -26.04 -21.31
N GLY A 642 29.14 -26.26 -20.26
CA GLY A 642 30.56 -26.65 -20.37
C GLY A 642 30.87 -27.89 -21.20
N SER A 643 30.04 -28.94 -21.14
CA SER A 643 30.23 -30.18 -21.91
C SER A 643 29.65 -30.14 -23.34
N SER A 644 28.99 -29.03 -23.71
CA SER A 644 28.32 -28.84 -24.99
C SER A 644 28.43 -27.39 -25.48
N TYR A 645 29.59 -26.76 -25.32
CA TYR A 645 29.79 -25.37 -25.76
C TYR A 645 29.44 -25.19 -27.24
N PHE A 646 28.67 -24.15 -27.56
CA PHE A 646 28.39 -23.73 -28.92
C PHE A 646 28.45 -22.20 -29.07
N GLN A 647 28.98 -21.75 -30.20
CA GLN A 647 28.98 -20.35 -30.62
C GLN A 647 28.84 -20.31 -32.13
N GLY A 648 27.83 -19.60 -32.67
CA GLY A 648 27.60 -19.63 -34.11
C GLY A 648 26.35 -18.89 -34.60
N ASN A 649 25.95 -19.18 -35.84
CA ASN A 649 24.70 -18.70 -36.46
C ASN A 649 23.53 -19.67 -36.21
N VAL A 650 22.31 -19.29 -36.61
CA VAL A 650 21.08 -20.06 -36.38
C VAL A 650 21.16 -21.48 -36.94
N THR A 651 21.73 -21.65 -38.15
CA THR A 651 21.86 -22.95 -38.80
C THR A 651 22.83 -23.87 -38.06
N GLY A 652 23.99 -23.36 -37.62
CA GLY A 652 24.93 -24.11 -36.81
C GLY A 652 24.32 -24.54 -35.48
N TRP A 653 23.53 -23.67 -34.85
CA TRP A 653 22.83 -23.97 -33.60
C TRP A 653 21.75 -25.04 -33.77
N GLN A 654 20.98 -25.00 -34.85
CA GLN A 654 20.00 -26.05 -35.17
C GLN A 654 20.66 -27.41 -35.34
N VAL A 655 21.86 -27.47 -35.96
CA VAL A 655 22.64 -28.71 -36.07
C VAL A 655 23.12 -29.14 -34.68
N HIS A 656 23.85 -28.29 -33.95
CA HIS A 656 24.38 -28.62 -32.62
C HIS A 656 23.28 -29.11 -31.66
N CYS A 657 22.15 -28.41 -31.60
CA CYS A 657 21.06 -28.79 -30.71
C CYS A 657 20.36 -30.09 -31.13
N ALA A 658 20.31 -30.42 -32.42
CA ALA A 658 19.75 -31.69 -32.88
C ALA A 658 20.72 -32.88 -32.73
N SER A 659 22.02 -32.71 -33.02
CA SER A 659 23.00 -33.81 -33.03
C SER A 659 23.75 -33.98 -31.71
N THR A 660 24.23 -32.89 -31.12
CA THR A 660 25.00 -32.90 -29.87
C THR A 660 24.08 -32.95 -28.65
N LEU A 661 23.13 -32.01 -28.54
CA LEU A 661 22.21 -31.94 -27.40
C LEU A 661 21.09 -32.99 -27.47
N LYS A 662 20.75 -33.48 -28.67
CA LYS A 662 19.63 -34.41 -28.95
C LYS A 662 18.25 -33.84 -28.54
N GLN A 663 18.09 -32.53 -28.67
CA GLN A 663 16.92 -31.75 -28.27
C GLN A 663 16.09 -31.28 -29.48
N VAL A 664 14.88 -30.77 -29.24
CA VAL A 664 13.92 -30.44 -30.32
C VAL A 664 14.10 -29.01 -30.82
N CYS A 665 15.18 -28.76 -31.58
CA CYS A 665 15.55 -27.44 -32.11
C CYS A 665 15.35 -27.22 -33.62
N THR A 666 14.97 -28.25 -34.39
CA THR A 666 15.18 -28.23 -35.84
C THR A 666 14.08 -27.52 -36.66
N PRO A 667 12.77 -27.74 -36.47
CA PRO A 667 11.74 -27.21 -37.37
C PRO A 667 11.62 -25.67 -37.37
N GLY A 668 12.02 -25.06 -38.48
CA GLY A 668 11.57 -23.73 -38.90
C GLY A 668 12.17 -22.52 -38.18
N ASN A 669 13.23 -22.65 -37.36
CA ASN A 669 14.00 -21.45 -36.98
C ASN A 669 14.71 -20.90 -38.23
N MET A 670 14.78 -19.57 -38.37
CA MET A 670 15.35 -18.91 -39.54
C MET A 670 16.16 -17.67 -39.16
N GLU A 671 17.32 -17.50 -39.80
CA GLU A 671 18.03 -16.22 -39.84
C GLU A 671 17.54 -15.42 -41.06
N ALA A 672 16.71 -14.41 -40.82
CA ALA A 672 16.10 -13.61 -41.88
C ALA A 672 15.54 -12.30 -41.33
N ASP A 673 15.49 -11.26 -42.16
CA ASP A 673 14.87 -9.99 -41.82
C ASP A 673 13.34 -10.18 -41.64
N PRO A 674 12.76 -9.87 -40.46
CA PRO A 674 11.31 -9.84 -40.27
C PRO A 674 10.63 -8.65 -40.97
N VAL A 675 11.39 -7.64 -41.43
CA VAL A 675 10.95 -6.38 -42.06
C VAL A 675 9.85 -5.70 -41.23
N LEU A 676 10.24 -5.27 -40.03
CA LEU A 676 9.33 -4.60 -39.10
C LEU A 676 9.25 -3.09 -39.35
N ALA A 677 8.07 -2.53 -39.14
CA ALA A 677 7.82 -1.10 -39.02
C ALA A 677 8.37 -0.56 -37.68
N PRO A 678 8.48 0.77 -37.52
CA PRO A 678 8.92 1.39 -36.26
C PRO A 678 8.06 1.06 -35.03
N ASP A 679 6.80 0.65 -35.22
CA ASP A 679 5.87 0.22 -34.17
C ASP A 679 5.91 -1.31 -33.90
N MET A 680 6.89 -2.01 -34.48
CA MET A 680 7.07 -3.47 -34.42
C MET A 680 5.99 -4.31 -35.15
N THR A 681 5.11 -3.71 -35.96
CA THR A 681 4.27 -4.46 -36.90
C THR A 681 5.10 -4.98 -38.09
N PRO A 682 4.91 -6.22 -38.59
CA PRO A 682 5.60 -6.68 -39.80
C PRO A 682 4.99 -6.05 -41.06
N LEU A 683 5.81 -5.53 -41.96
CA LEU A 683 5.37 -4.63 -43.05
C LEU A 683 4.75 -5.33 -44.28
N LEU A 684 5.04 -6.61 -44.54
CA LEU A 684 4.62 -7.29 -45.78
C LEU A 684 4.18 -8.76 -45.54
N PRO A 685 3.12 -9.23 -46.24
CA PRO A 685 2.68 -10.64 -46.21
C PRO A 685 3.63 -11.61 -46.95
N CYS A 686 4.81 -11.14 -47.37
CA CYS A 686 5.86 -11.93 -48.02
C CYS A 686 7.18 -11.95 -47.22
N THR A 687 7.21 -11.39 -46.02
CA THR A 687 8.33 -11.48 -45.07
C THR A 687 8.61 -12.93 -44.66
N ALA A 688 9.76 -13.17 -44.02
CA ALA A 688 9.97 -14.43 -43.31
C ALA A 688 8.89 -14.66 -42.23
N ALA A 689 8.43 -13.59 -41.57
CA ALA A 689 7.40 -13.64 -40.53
C ALA A 689 6.04 -14.16 -41.02
N ALA A 690 5.69 -13.89 -42.28
CA ALA A 690 4.50 -14.45 -42.94
C ALA A 690 4.62 -15.95 -43.27
N LYS A 691 5.84 -16.46 -43.40
CA LYS A 691 6.15 -17.78 -44.01
C LYS A 691 6.54 -18.86 -43.00
N ALA A 692 6.87 -18.48 -41.76
CA ALA A 692 7.42 -19.39 -40.74
C ALA A 692 6.34 -20.23 -40.03
N VAL A 693 5.81 -21.25 -40.72
CA VAL A 693 4.71 -22.10 -40.20
C VAL A 693 5.08 -22.80 -38.87
N PRO A 694 4.37 -22.54 -37.75
CA PRO A 694 4.58 -23.24 -36.48
C PRO A 694 4.06 -24.68 -36.53
N THR A 695 4.95 -25.67 -36.45
CA THR A 695 4.50 -27.07 -36.41
C THR A 695 3.79 -27.39 -35.09
N PRO A 696 2.58 -27.97 -35.09
CA PRO A 696 1.96 -28.48 -33.87
C PRO A 696 2.81 -29.62 -33.29
N VAL A 697 3.18 -29.52 -32.00
CA VAL A 697 3.96 -30.57 -31.31
C VAL A 697 3.13 -31.14 -30.17
N ARG A 698 3.02 -32.48 -30.13
CA ARG A 698 2.48 -33.20 -28.97
C ARG A 698 3.51 -33.12 -27.84
N GLY A 699 3.15 -32.52 -26.70
CA GLY A 699 3.94 -32.64 -25.47
C GLY A 699 3.84 -34.06 -24.90
N GLY A 700 4.95 -34.59 -24.37
CA GLY A 700 5.01 -35.90 -23.73
C GLY A 700 5.45 -35.79 -22.27
N GLY A 701 4.57 -36.16 -21.33
CA GLY A 701 4.78 -36.02 -19.88
C GLY A 701 4.64 -34.56 -19.40
N SER A 702 4.02 -34.26 -18.25
CA SER A 702 3.20 -35.07 -17.34
C SER A 702 2.04 -34.21 -16.84
N ALA A 703 0.95 -34.82 -16.35
CA ALA A 703 -0.28 -34.08 -16.03
C ALA A 703 -0.11 -33.11 -14.84
N GLY A 704 -0.03 -31.81 -15.12
CA GLY A 704 0.11 -30.77 -14.10
C GLY A 704 0.00 -29.35 -14.66
N VAL A 705 -1.22 -28.79 -14.68
CA VAL A 705 -1.57 -27.40 -15.04
C VAL A 705 -1.31 -26.96 -16.49
N ASN A 706 -0.10 -27.17 -17.06
CA ASN A 706 0.24 -26.74 -18.42
C ASN A 706 0.47 -27.94 -19.35
N GLY A 707 -0.57 -28.31 -20.11
CA GLY A 707 -0.38 -29.05 -21.38
C GLY A 707 0.20 -28.13 -22.47
N PRO A 708 0.38 -28.61 -23.73
CA PRO A 708 0.93 -27.80 -24.81
C PRO A 708 0.11 -26.52 -25.04
N VAL A 709 0.69 -25.37 -24.65
CA VAL A 709 -0.02 -24.09 -24.57
C VAL A 709 -0.27 -23.53 -25.97
N ARG A 710 -1.42 -23.90 -26.57
CA ARG A 710 -1.84 -23.38 -27.87
C ARG A 710 -2.20 -21.90 -27.76
N VAL A 711 -1.38 -21.04 -28.35
CA VAL A 711 -1.75 -19.64 -28.63
C VAL A 711 -2.83 -19.64 -29.71
N THR A 712 -3.94 -18.92 -29.48
CA THR A 712 -5.07 -18.82 -30.45
C THR A 712 -5.44 -17.39 -30.79
N ASP A 713 -4.83 -16.43 -30.09
CA ASP A 713 -4.98 -14.99 -30.21
C ASP A 713 -3.65 -14.33 -30.59
N ASP A 714 -3.69 -13.14 -31.16
CA ASP A 714 -2.52 -12.27 -31.37
C ASP A 714 -2.43 -11.17 -30.29
N PHE A 715 -1.49 -10.24 -30.44
CA PHE A 715 -1.33 -9.04 -29.60
C PHE A 715 -2.60 -8.18 -29.55
N HIS A 716 -3.34 -8.07 -30.65
CA HIS A 716 -4.60 -7.31 -30.71
C HIS A 716 -5.78 -8.09 -30.08
N GLY A 717 -5.67 -9.42 -29.95
CA GLY A 717 -6.72 -10.32 -29.47
C GLY A 717 -7.52 -10.99 -30.61
N ARG A 718 -7.13 -10.77 -31.87
CA ARG A 718 -7.73 -11.38 -33.07
C ARG A 718 -7.37 -12.87 -33.12
N LYS A 719 -8.22 -13.71 -33.71
CA LYS A 719 -7.95 -15.15 -33.79
C LYS A 719 -6.90 -15.46 -34.87
N ARG A 720 -5.83 -16.16 -34.48
CA ARG A 720 -4.81 -16.64 -35.44
C ARG A 720 -5.37 -17.75 -36.34
N PRO A 721 -4.93 -17.86 -37.61
CA PRO A 721 -5.35 -18.93 -38.51
C PRO A 721 -5.16 -20.32 -37.91
N VAL A 722 -6.18 -21.18 -38.04
CA VAL A 722 -6.14 -22.56 -37.48
C VAL A 722 -5.62 -23.61 -38.47
N ALA A 723 -5.43 -23.24 -39.73
CA ALA A 723 -4.85 -24.02 -40.82
C ALA A 723 -4.23 -23.07 -41.86
N GLY A 724 -3.36 -23.57 -42.73
CA GLY A 724 -2.57 -22.78 -43.68
C GLY A 724 -1.25 -22.29 -43.08
N ALA A 725 -0.65 -21.25 -43.68
CA ALA A 725 0.45 -20.55 -43.06
C ALA A 725 -0.05 -19.86 -41.78
N GLN A 726 0.66 -20.05 -40.66
CA GLN A 726 0.47 -19.25 -39.45
C GLN A 726 1.71 -18.39 -39.24
N ASP A 727 1.51 -17.27 -38.54
CA ASP A 727 2.52 -16.25 -38.32
C ASP A 727 3.29 -16.41 -37.00
N VAL A 728 4.49 -15.83 -37.01
CA VAL A 728 5.38 -15.74 -35.85
C VAL A 728 5.46 -14.31 -35.34
N GLY A 729 5.87 -14.14 -34.09
CA GLY A 729 5.82 -12.85 -33.39
C GLY A 729 4.44 -12.53 -32.84
N ALA A 730 4.35 -11.39 -32.16
CA ALA A 730 3.19 -11.00 -31.37
C ALA A 730 2.00 -10.51 -32.20
N ILE A 731 2.25 -9.80 -33.30
CA ILE A 731 1.23 -9.21 -34.15
C ILE A 731 1.00 -10.12 -35.36
N ALA A 732 -0.26 -10.52 -35.59
CA ALA A 732 -0.61 -11.36 -36.73
C ALA A 732 -0.65 -10.55 -38.04
N LEU A 733 -0.18 -11.14 -39.13
CA LEU A 733 0.14 -10.41 -40.36
C LEU A 733 -1.09 -10.17 -41.25
N ASP A 734 -1.89 -11.20 -41.52
CA ASP A 734 -3.20 -11.06 -42.17
C ASP A 734 -4.19 -12.19 -41.78
N CYS A 735 -5.33 -12.27 -42.47
CA CYS A 735 -6.44 -13.22 -42.27
C CYS A 735 -7.17 -13.23 -40.90
N ALA A 736 -6.59 -12.69 -39.84
CA ALA A 736 -7.20 -12.63 -38.51
C ALA A 736 -8.27 -11.53 -38.41
N SER A 737 -9.55 -11.91 -38.32
CA SER A 737 -10.67 -10.96 -38.20
C SER A 737 -10.78 -10.35 -36.80
N GLY A 738 -11.05 -9.04 -36.76
CA GLY A 738 -11.22 -8.26 -35.52
C GLY A 738 -10.58 -6.87 -35.62
N ALA A 739 -10.81 -6.03 -34.62
CA ALA A 739 -10.23 -4.70 -34.55
C ALA A 739 -8.72 -4.75 -34.26
N LEU A 740 -7.96 -3.83 -34.87
CA LEU A 740 -6.58 -3.56 -34.49
C LEU A 740 -6.54 -2.65 -33.25
N LYS A 741 -5.53 -2.85 -32.41
CA LYS A 741 -5.13 -1.86 -31.39
C LYS A 741 -4.13 -0.89 -32.03
N PRO A 742 -4.13 0.41 -31.71
CA PRO A 742 -3.02 1.30 -32.05
C PRO A 742 -1.72 0.79 -31.39
N VAL A 743 -0.58 1.13 -31.99
CA VAL A 743 0.74 0.71 -31.51
C VAL A 743 1.69 1.93 -31.53
N PRO A 744 2.36 2.28 -30.40
CA PRO A 744 2.15 1.77 -29.05
C PRO A 744 0.70 1.99 -28.56
N PRO A 745 0.10 1.03 -27.84
CA PRO A 745 -1.28 1.15 -27.37
C PRO A 745 -1.39 2.04 -26.13
N VAL A 746 -2.16 3.13 -26.22
CA VAL A 746 -2.83 3.63 -25.02
C VAL A 746 -3.96 2.64 -24.67
N PRO A 747 -4.02 2.07 -23.46
CA PRO A 747 -5.08 1.14 -23.07
C PRO A 747 -6.48 1.71 -23.29
N GLN A 748 -7.43 0.88 -23.72
CA GLN A 748 -8.69 1.37 -24.28
C GLN A 748 -9.51 2.25 -23.32
N GLY A 749 -9.55 1.94 -22.01
CA GLY A 749 -10.22 2.77 -21.00
C GLY A 749 -9.50 4.08 -20.65
N LEU A 750 -8.26 4.26 -21.12
CA LEU A 750 -7.43 5.45 -20.95
C LEU A 750 -7.44 6.38 -22.17
N LEU A 751 -8.04 5.95 -23.30
CA LEU A 751 -8.22 6.80 -24.48
C LEU A 751 -9.11 8.01 -24.15
N GLY A 752 -8.66 9.20 -24.54
CA GLY A 752 -9.37 10.46 -24.25
C GLY A 752 -9.38 10.89 -22.77
N LYS A 753 -8.69 10.18 -21.87
CA LYS A 753 -8.48 10.64 -20.49
C LYS A 753 -7.46 11.79 -20.44
N PRO A 754 -7.48 12.64 -19.39
CA PRO A 754 -6.53 13.74 -19.23
C PRO A 754 -5.06 13.31 -19.30
N ALA A 755 -4.17 14.27 -19.56
CA ALA A 755 -2.73 14.07 -19.45
C ALA A 755 -2.31 13.63 -18.02
N PRO A 756 -1.18 12.93 -17.85
CA PRO A 756 -0.71 12.50 -16.54
C PRO A 756 -0.45 13.66 -15.57
N TYR A 757 -0.73 13.44 -14.29
CA TYR A 757 -0.59 14.44 -13.25
C TYR A 757 0.87 14.65 -12.82
N THR A 758 1.45 15.79 -13.20
CA THR A 758 2.82 16.19 -12.88
C THR A 758 2.93 17.20 -11.74
N GLY A 759 1.81 17.51 -11.06
CA GLY A 759 1.80 18.45 -9.93
C GLY A 759 2.37 17.86 -8.63
N ALA A 760 2.58 18.73 -7.64
CA ALA A 760 2.95 18.30 -6.30
C ALA A 760 1.73 17.65 -5.60
N PRO A 761 1.92 16.52 -4.87
CA PRO A 761 0.82 15.86 -4.17
C PRO A 761 0.10 16.83 -3.22
N PRO A 762 -1.23 16.72 -3.07
CA PRO A 762 -1.94 17.45 -2.03
C PRO A 762 -1.34 17.13 -0.66
N ALA A 763 -1.36 18.10 0.26
CA ALA A 763 -1.09 17.80 1.65
C ALA A 763 -2.01 16.65 2.09
N LEU A 764 -1.44 15.64 2.75
CA LEU A 764 -2.25 14.50 3.22
C LEU A 764 -3.42 15.02 4.08
N PRO A 765 -4.61 14.40 4.03
CA PRO A 765 -5.71 14.69 4.94
C PRO A 765 -5.47 13.81 6.16
N ILE A 766 -4.26 13.89 6.71
CA ILE A 766 -3.77 12.91 7.67
C ILE A 766 -4.64 12.98 8.93
N ASP A 767 -4.84 11.81 9.54
CA ASP A 767 -6.17 11.42 10.00
C ASP A 767 -6.74 12.33 11.10
N ARG A 768 -8.01 12.72 10.98
CA ARG A 768 -8.72 13.53 11.98
C ARG A 768 -9.06 12.73 13.25
N ALA A 769 -8.85 11.41 13.25
CA ALA A 769 -9.02 10.52 14.40
C ALA A 769 -7.95 10.70 15.53
N TYR A 770 -7.40 11.90 15.71
CA TYR A 770 -6.53 12.26 16.83
C TYR A 770 -6.94 13.66 17.35
N PRO A 771 -7.31 13.84 18.63
CA PRO A 771 -8.06 15.02 19.11
C PRO A 771 -7.21 16.31 19.27
N TYR A 772 -6.68 16.80 18.15
CA TYR A 772 -5.98 18.08 18.00
C TYR A 772 -6.74 19.28 18.60
N GLY A 773 -8.08 19.26 18.55
CA GLY A 773 -8.94 20.29 19.13
C GLY A 773 -8.97 20.31 20.66
N GLU A 774 -8.58 19.24 21.34
CA GLU A 774 -8.54 19.16 22.81
C GLU A 774 -7.18 19.58 23.40
N TRP A 775 -6.11 19.52 22.61
CA TRP A 775 -4.74 19.78 23.08
C TRP A 775 -4.25 21.22 22.86
N ALA A 776 -4.84 21.96 21.93
CA ALA A 776 -4.39 23.33 21.59
C ALA A 776 -4.48 24.34 22.78
N SER A 777 -5.22 24.01 23.83
CA SER A 777 -5.39 24.81 25.04
C SER A 777 -4.74 24.21 26.31
N ARG A 778 -4.04 23.07 26.20
CA ARG A 778 -3.44 22.38 27.36
C ARG A 778 -2.12 23.04 27.79
N ALA A 779 -1.92 23.19 29.11
CA ALA A 779 -0.62 23.53 29.68
C ALA A 779 0.23 22.28 29.92
N CYS A 780 1.52 22.35 29.59
CA CYS A 780 2.49 21.28 29.81
C CYS A 780 2.71 21.03 31.31
N LEU A 781 2.73 19.77 31.73
CA LEU A 781 2.89 19.36 33.13
C LEU A 781 4.33 18.99 33.47
N VAL A 782 4.67 19.07 34.76
CA VAL A 782 5.92 18.54 35.32
C VAL A 782 5.59 17.31 36.16
N LEU A 783 5.85 16.11 35.62
CA LEU A 783 5.63 14.85 36.32
C LEU A 783 6.89 14.50 37.13
N LYS A 784 6.82 14.64 38.46
CA LYS A 784 7.93 14.31 39.36
C LYS A 784 8.06 12.79 39.51
N VAL A 785 9.29 12.29 39.56
CA VAL A 785 9.63 10.88 39.83
C VAL A 785 10.55 10.80 41.03
N ASN A 786 10.22 9.95 42.01
CA ASN A 786 11.02 9.72 43.22
C ASN A 786 11.05 8.22 43.51
N ALA A 787 12.18 7.58 43.26
CA ALA A 787 12.35 6.13 43.38
C ALA A 787 12.12 5.63 44.82
N ASN A 788 12.40 6.49 45.82
CA ASN A 788 12.30 6.14 47.24
C ASN A 788 10.89 6.30 47.80
N SER A 789 10.14 7.34 47.39
CA SER A 789 8.86 7.72 48.03
C SER A 789 7.68 7.97 47.07
N GLY A 790 7.84 7.75 45.76
CA GLY A 790 6.76 7.87 44.78
C GLY A 790 5.79 6.69 44.79
N ASN A 791 4.64 6.84 44.12
CA ASN A 791 3.64 5.79 43.97
C ASN A 791 2.90 5.85 42.63
N ASP A 792 3.22 4.90 41.74
CA ASP A 792 2.66 4.81 40.38
C ASP A 792 1.14 4.58 40.38
N ALA A 793 0.60 3.88 41.38
CA ALA A 793 -0.83 3.55 41.47
C ALA A 793 -1.73 4.75 41.86
N THR A 794 -1.16 5.81 42.44
CA THR A 794 -1.90 7.02 42.86
C THR A 794 -1.59 8.23 41.99
N ALA A 795 -0.39 8.33 41.42
CA ALA A 795 -0.04 9.40 40.49
C ALA A 795 -0.89 9.38 39.21
N ALA A 796 -1.27 8.18 38.73
CA ALA A 796 -2.14 8.01 37.57
C ALA A 796 -3.58 8.58 37.73
N THR A 797 -4.05 8.82 38.97
CA THR A 797 -5.38 9.40 39.25
C THR A 797 -5.33 10.85 39.73
N GLN A 798 -4.14 11.40 40.02
CA GLN A 798 -3.93 12.81 40.37
C GLN A 798 -2.71 13.41 39.65
N LEU A 799 -2.87 13.65 38.34
CA LEU A 799 -1.89 14.32 37.50
C LEU A 799 -1.62 15.76 37.98
N GLY A 800 -0.58 15.94 38.80
CA GLY A 800 -0.05 17.26 39.19
C GLY A 800 0.40 17.41 40.65
N SER A 801 0.08 16.47 41.55
CA SER A 801 0.39 16.58 43.00
C SER A 801 1.33 15.49 43.53
N ALA A 802 1.14 14.24 43.11
CA ALA A 802 1.92 13.09 43.57
C ALA A 802 3.12 12.80 42.65
N ALA A 803 4.21 12.26 43.21
CA ALA A 803 5.34 11.78 42.44
C ALA A 803 5.15 10.30 42.05
N PHE A 804 5.50 9.97 40.80
CA PHE A 804 5.66 8.60 40.32
C PHE A 804 6.84 7.93 41.02
N LYS A 805 6.80 6.60 41.14
CA LYS A 805 7.91 5.79 41.65
C LYS A 805 8.86 5.37 40.53
N THR A 806 8.32 5.03 39.36
CA THR A 806 9.12 4.55 38.21
C THR A 806 9.11 5.54 37.06
N VAL A 807 10.21 5.57 36.29
CA VAL A 807 10.33 6.45 35.11
C VAL A 807 9.38 6.00 34.01
N GLN A 808 9.19 4.68 33.81
CA GLN A 808 8.27 4.17 32.80
C GLN A 808 6.82 4.57 33.11
N ALA A 809 6.34 4.49 34.36
CA ALA A 809 4.99 4.93 34.70
C ALA A 809 4.78 6.43 34.45
N ALA A 810 5.80 7.27 34.66
CA ALA A 810 5.76 8.68 34.30
C ALA A 810 5.79 8.91 32.79
N VAL A 811 6.45 8.04 32.01
CA VAL A 811 6.40 8.05 30.53
C VAL A 811 5.04 7.58 30.01
N ASP A 812 4.46 6.52 30.58
CA ASP A 812 3.16 5.99 30.14
C ASP A 812 1.99 6.94 30.49
N ALA A 813 2.16 7.81 31.49
CA ALA A 813 1.18 8.81 31.91
C ALA A 813 1.41 10.23 31.34
N ALA A 814 2.56 10.51 30.71
CA ALA A 814 2.86 11.81 30.14
C ALA A 814 2.21 12.02 28.76
N LEU A 815 1.96 13.29 28.44
CA LEU A 815 1.41 13.73 27.16
C LEU A 815 2.39 14.70 26.48
N PRO A 816 2.23 14.99 25.18
CA PRO A 816 3.14 15.88 24.47
C PRO A 816 3.34 17.24 25.15
N CYS A 817 4.59 17.70 25.12
CA CYS A 817 5.17 18.84 25.85
C CYS A 817 5.43 18.69 27.35
N ASP A 818 5.06 17.57 27.99
CA ASP A 818 5.32 17.37 29.42
C ASP A 818 6.82 17.16 29.74
N ILE A 819 7.16 17.35 31.02
CA ILE A 819 8.51 17.24 31.56
C ILE A 819 8.52 16.19 32.68
N ILE A 820 9.27 15.11 32.50
CA ILE A 820 9.55 14.12 33.55
C ILE A 820 10.76 14.60 34.35
N ALA A 821 10.53 14.84 35.65
CA ALA A 821 11.50 15.42 36.57
C ALA A 821 11.96 14.36 37.60
N LEU A 822 13.12 13.76 37.33
CA LEU A 822 13.75 12.73 38.16
C LEU A 822 14.36 13.35 39.42
N ALA A 823 14.01 12.87 40.60
CA ALA A 823 14.65 13.32 41.83
C ALA A 823 16.18 13.07 41.80
N GLY A 824 16.94 14.15 41.97
CA GLY A 824 18.41 14.16 42.01
C GLY A 824 18.98 13.42 43.22
N GLY A 825 20.20 12.91 43.07
CA GLY A 825 20.86 12.09 44.10
C GLY A 825 20.25 10.70 44.28
N GLN A 826 19.25 10.33 43.47
CA GLN A 826 18.63 9.02 43.47
C GLN A 826 19.00 8.19 42.23
N THR A 827 19.05 6.87 42.43
CA THR A 827 19.11 5.90 41.35
C THR A 827 17.70 5.44 41.00
N HIS A 828 17.26 5.74 39.79
CA HIS A 828 15.98 5.32 39.21
C HIS A 828 16.22 4.05 38.37
N VAL A 829 15.24 3.15 38.30
CA VAL A 829 15.37 1.87 37.58
C VAL A 829 14.80 2.01 36.16
N GLY A 830 15.57 1.55 35.17
CA GLY A 830 15.12 1.33 33.78
C GLY A 830 15.09 -0.16 33.39
N PRO A 831 14.93 -0.53 32.10
CA PRO A 831 14.93 0.36 30.93
C PRO A 831 13.68 1.24 30.81
N VAL A 832 13.75 2.23 29.91
CA VAL A 832 12.66 3.17 29.62
C VAL A 832 12.39 3.22 28.11
N ALA A 833 11.17 2.90 27.71
CA ALA A 833 10.70 2.96 26.33
C ALA A 833 9.82 4.20 26.11
N VAL A 834 10.32 5.17 25.35
CA VAL A 834 9.60 6.42 25.03
C VAL A 834 8.83 6.26 23.72
N ARG A 835 7.49 6.31 23.82
CA ARG A 835 6.56 6.12 22.69
C ARG A 835 5.85 7.40 22.24
N MET A 836 6.01 8.49 23.00
CA MET A 836 5.28 9.75 22.78
C MET A 836 6.08 10.79 21.97
N TYR A 837 5.41 11.90 21.69
CA TYR A 837 5.92 13.02 20.90
C TYR A 837 6.28 14.21 21.81
N ASN A 838 7.38 14.92 21.54
CA ASN A 838 7.78 16.15 22.25
C ASN A 838 7.87 16.00 23.79
N LEU A 839 8.75 15.13 24.28
CA LEU A 839 8.96 14.86 25.71
C LEU A 839 10.29 15.46 26.22
N THR A 840 10.33 15.90 27.48
CA THR A 840 11.58 16.17 28.21
C THR A 840 11.76 15.19 29.38
N ILE A 841 12.94 14.60 29.53
CA ILE A 841 13.35 13.82 30.71
C ILE A 841 14.62 14.45 31.31
N ARG A 842 14.58 14.78 32.61
CA ARG A 842 15.69 15.45 33.29
C ARG A 842 15.72 15.27 34.80
N THR A 843 16.85 15.56 35.45
CA THR A 843 16.86 15.78 36.90
C THR A 843 16.00 16.98 37.28
N ASP A 844 15.18 16.84 38.32
CA ASP A 844 14.35 17.89 38.89
C ASP A 844 15.23 19.01 39.49
N PRO A 845 15.17 20.25 38.97
CA PRO A 845 16.01 21.35 39.45
C PRO A 845 15.68 21.82 40.88
N THR A 846 14.61 21.29 41.49
CA THR A 846 14.29 21.51 42.92
C THR A 846 14.97 20.49 43.86
N THR A 847 15.82 19.61 43.34
CA THR A 847 16.51 18.55 44.09
C THR A 847 18.04 18.64 43.96
N SER A 848 18.76 18.09 44.95
CA SER A 848 20.22 18.16 45.02
C SER A 848 20.91 16.96 44.38
N GLY A 849 22.01 17.22 43.67
CA GLY A 849 22.76 16.20 42.95
C GLY A 849 22.08 15.77 41.64
N LYS A 850 22.77 14.95 40.85
CA LYS A 850 22.29 14.45 39.55
C LYS A 850 21.51 13.15 39.74
N ALA A 851 20.43 12.93 38.99
CA ALA A 851 19.72 11.66 38.97
C ALA A 851 20.48 10.64 38.10
N VAL A 852 20.43 9.36 38.47
CA VAL A 852 21.03 8.25 37.69
C VAL A 852 19.93 7.29 37.25
N LEU A 853 19.83 7.00 35.96
CA LEU A 853 19.02 5.91 35.43
C LEU A 853 19.89 4.64 35.35
N SER A 854 19.62 3.66 36.20
CA SER A 854 20.34 2.39 36.25
C SER A 854 19.52 1.28 35.58
N CYS A 855 20.13 0.62 34.59
CA CYS A 855 19.52 -0.47 33.85
C CYS A 855 20.26 -1.80 34.13
N PRO A 856 19.57 -2.83 34.65
CA PRO A 856 20.10 -4.19 34.74
C PRO A 856 20.05 -4.90 33.38
N PRO A 857 20.73 -6.05 33.24
CA PRO A 857 20.52 -6.94 32.10
C PRO A 857 19.05 -7.36 32.05
N ASN A 858 18.43 -7.23 30.88
CA ASN A 858 17.04 -7.63 30.65
C ASN A 858 16.99 -8.76 29.62
N ASN A 859 15.96 -9.60 29.71
CA ASN A 859 15.71 -10.71 28.80
C ASN A 859 14.85 -10.29 27.58
N ARG A 860 14.97 -9.03 27.17
CA ARG A 860 14.17 -8.41 26.11
C ARG A 860 15.02 -7.64 25.08
N ASP A 861 16.33 -7.76 25.18
CA ASP A 861 17.27 -7.22 24.20
C ASP A 861 17.10 -5.71 23.95
N GLN A 862 16.84 -4.97 25.04
CA GLN A 862 16.46 -3.56 25.02
C GLN A 862 17.50 -2.62 25.63
N ALA A 863 17.69 -1.48 24.97
CA ALA A 863 18.52 -0.36 25.41
C ALA A 863 17.99 0.32 26.69
N CYS A 864 18.86 1.01 27.43
CA CYS A 864 18.48 1.62 28.71
C CYS A 864 17.48 2.78 28.55
N VAL A 865 17.65 3.62 27.52
CA VAL A 865 16.60 4.46 26.94
C VAL A 865 16.39 4.05 25.49
N PHE A 866 15.16 3.64 25.16
CA PHE A 866 14.77 3.21 23.82
C PHE A 866 13.67 4.09 23.25
N VAL A 867 13.79 4.49 21.99
CA VAL A 867 12.86 5.39 21.29
C VAL A 867 12.55 4.81 19.91
N GLY A 868 11.47 4.04 19.83
CA GLY A 868 11.06 3.30 18.62
C GLY A 868 10.07 2.16 18.92
N GLU A 869 9.79 1.36 17.89
CA GLU A 869 9.03 0.09 17.86
C GLU A 869 7.75 -0.01 18.69
N GLY A 870 6.60 0.01 18.01
CA GLY A 870 5.42 -0.77 18.41
C GLY A 870 4.11 -0.03 18.22
N GLY A 871 3.34 -0.47 17.21
CA GLY A 871 1.92 -0.11 17.04
C GLY A 871 1.62 1.01 16.04
N ASN A 872 1.87 0.80 14.75
CA ASN A 872 1.30 1.56 13.61
C ASN A 872 1.55 3.09 13.53
N THR A 873 2.27 3.71 14.48
CA THR A 873 2.55 5.15 14.50
C THR A 873 4.00 5.43 14.12
N GLU A 874 4.20 5.64 12.82
CA GLU A 874 5.49 5.95 12.18
C GLU A 874 6.05 7.31 12.65
N GLY A 875 7.17 7.31 13.39
CA GLY A 875 8.03 8.47 13.68
C GLY A 875 7.56 9.44 14.80
N GLY A 876 8.24 9.42 15.95
CA GLY A 876 8.02 10.37 17.05
C GLY A 876 8.92 11.62 16.98
N PRO A 877 8.39 12.86 16.99
CA PRO A 877 9.20 14.09 16.92
C PRO A 877 9.78 14.51 18.27
N ALA A 878 11.03 14.99 18.24
CA ALA A 878 11.75 15.73 19.29
C ALA A 878 11.73 15.16 20.73
N LEU A 879 12.87 14.65 21.20
CA LEU A 879 13.10 14.26 22.59
C LEU A 879 14.19 15.14 23.22
N THR A 880 13.97 15.63 24.44
CA THR A 880 15.03 16.28 25.24
C THR A 880 15.43 15.38 26.40
N LEU A 881 16.67 14.90 26.39
CA LEU A 881 17.31 14.26 27.53
C LEU A 881 18.36 15.22 28.09
N GLU A 882 18.19 15.70 29.33
CA GLU A 882 19.14 16.65 29.92
C GLU A 882 19.47 16.40 31.39
N ASN A 883 20.73 16.61 31.76
CA ASN A 883 21.17 16.71 33.16
C ASN A 883 20.82 15.49 34.04
N PHE A 884 20.86 14.26 33.51
CA PHE A 884 20.83 13.02 34.29
C PHE A 884 21.88 12.05 33.72
N ASP A 885 22.30 11.03 34.48
CA ASP A 885 23.28 10.03 34.03
C ASP A 885 22.61 8.69 33.74
N ILE A 886 23.23 7.88 32.88
CA ILE A 886 22.75 6.58 32.42
C ILE A 886 23.83 5.54 32.72
N ARG A 887 23.45 4.47 33.42
CA ARG A 887 24.36 3.38 33.79
C ARG A 887 23.76 2.03 33.45
N MET A 888 24.40 1.32 32.52
CA MET A 888 24.16 -0.10 32.33
C MET A 888 24.93 -0.88 33.42
N THR A 889 24.36 -1.99 33.86
CA THR A 889 24.92 -2.85 34.92
C THR A 889 24.87 -4.31 34.48
N GLY A 890 25.71 -5.16 35.09
CA GLY A 890 25.68 -6.61 34.87
C GLY A 890 26.08 -7.11 33.47
N GLY A 891 26.66 -6.26 32.61
CA GLY A 891 27.09 -6.65 31.26
C GLY A 891 25.94 -6.77 30.24
N ALA A 892 24.89 -5.97 30.39
CA ALA A 892 23.76 -5.92 29.45
C ALA A 892 24.25 -5.65 28.00
N PRO A 893 23.84 -6.46 26.99
CA PRO A 893 24.43 -6.38 25.65
C PRO A 893 24.07 -5.13 24.85
N TYR A 894 23.01 -4.40 25.21
CA TYR A 894 22.46 -3.31 24.38
C TYR A 894 23.03 -1.91 24.68
N SER A 895 22.66 -0.97 23.82
CA SER A 895 23.11 0.42 23.90
C SER A 895 22.59 1.16 25.14
N CYS A 896 23.32 2.16 25.64
CA CYS A 896 22.80 3.02 26.71
C CYS A 896 21.61 3.88 26.23
N VAL A 897 21.69 4.45 25.02
CA VAL A 897 20.56 5.10 24.35
C VAL A 897 20.44 4.59 22.92
N HIS A 898 19.23 4.24 22.49
CA HIS A 898 18.93 3.86 21.11
C HIS A 898 17.67 4.59 20.61
N ILE A 899 17.82 5.35 19.52
CA ILE A 899 16.74 6.03 18.81
C ILE A 899 16.66 5.43 17.41
N ASN A 900 15.49 4.93 17.00
CA ASN A 900 15.32 4.08 15.81
C ASN A 900 14.21 4.60 14.85
N GLU A 901 14.25 4.17 13.59
CA GLU A 901 13.21 4.36 12.56
C GLU A 901 12.75 5.81 12.33
N GLY A 902 13.70 6.75 12.25
CA GLY A 902 13.40 8.18 12.06
C GLY A 902 12.78 8.88 13.27
N SER A 903 12.69 8.21 14.42
CA SER A 903 12.32 8.83 15.68
C SER A 903 13.33 9.92 16.08
N GLY A 904 12.86 10.92 16.81
CA GLY A 904 13.63 12.08 17.25
C GLY A 904 13.65 13.26 16.26
N GLY A 905 13.41 13.03 14.96
CA GLY A 905 13.29 14.13 13.98
C GLY A 905 11.99 14.92 14.16
N GLY A 906 12.06 16.20 14.50
CA GLY A 906 10.89 17.06 14.75
C GLY A 906 10.10 17.48 13.50
N THR A 907 10.06 16.63 12.48
CA THR A 907 9.73 16.97 11.09
C THR A 907 8.37 16.47 10.62
N THR A 908 7.56 15.86 11.49
CA THR A 908 6.19 15.47 11.10
C THR A 908 5.40 16.69 10.59
N PRO A 909 4.63 16.58 9.49
CA PRO A 909 3.87 17.72 8.96
C PRO A 909 2.91 18.33 9.99
N TRP A 910 2.34 17.49 10.85
CA TRP A 910 1.56 17.90 12.02
C TRP A 910 2.31 18.86 12.93
N TRP A 911 3.47 18.45 13.44
CA TRP A 911 4.23 19.25 14.40
C TRP A 911 4.74 20.54 13.77
N THR A 912 5.11 20.48 12.48
CA THR A 912 5.41 21.67 11.68
C THR A 912 4.23 22.64 11.60
N SER A 913 3.01 22.15 11.34
CA SER A 913 1.82 23.00 11.29
C SER A 913 1.41 23.57 12.67
N TYR A 914 1.58 22.79 13.74
CA TYR A 914 1.31 23.24 15.11
C TYR A 914 2.25 24.38 15.54
N ILE A 915 3.56 24.25 15.30
CA ILE A 915 4.57 25.28 15.60
C ILE A 915 4.28 26.59 14.87
N VAL A 916 3.93 26.51 13.58
CA VAL A 916 3.61 27.69 12.75
C VAL A 916 2.27 28.31 13.16
N GLY A 917 1.26 27.50 13.46
CA GLY A 917 -0.06 27.98 13.90
C GLY A 917 -0.05 28.74 15.23
N HIS A 918 0.91 28.42 16.12
CA HIS A 918 1.10 29.11 17.41
C HIS A 918 2.20 30.18 17.38
N GLY A 919 2.83 30.44 16.23
CA GLY A 919 3.91 31.43 16.09
C GLY A 919 5.20 31.08 16.85
N TRP A 920 5.41 29.82 17.21
CA TRP A 920 6.60 29.39 17.99
C TRP A 920 7.87 29.36 17.13
N ASP A 921 7.72 29.33 15.80
CA ASP A 921 8.77 29.62 14.82
C ASP A 921 9.40 31.02 15.00
N ARG A 922 8.64 31.97 15.56
CA ARG A 922 9.02 33.39 15.73
C ARG A 922 9.40 33.74 17.17
N ALA A 923 9.48 32.77 18.08
CA ALA A 923 9.79 33.02 19.48
C ALA A 923 11.23 33.61 19.65
N PRO A 924 11.41 34.72 20.39
CA PRO A 924 12.74 35.30 20.62
C PRO A 924 13.65 34.44 21.52
N THR A 925 13.08 33.62 22.41
CA THR A 925 13.83 32.88 23.43
C THR A 925 14.35 31.54 22.91
N ALA A 926 15.61 31.23 23.24
CA ALA A 926 16.27 29.98 22.82
C ALA A 926 15.46 28.72 23.20
N THR A 927 14.84 28.72 24.39
CA THR A 927 14.00 27.64 24.93
C THR A 927 12.76 27.27 24.10
N ARG A 928 12.41 28.03 23.05
CA ARG A 928 11.30 27.70 22.13
C ARG A 928 11.73 27.41 20.69
N ARG A 929 13.02 27.54 20.35
CA ARG A 929 13.54 27.15 19.03
C ARG A 929 13.85 25.66 18.91
N ASP A 930 14.10 25.00 20.04
CA ASP A 930 14.54 23.60 20.06
C ASP A 930 13.39 22.58 19.94
N VAL A 931 12.12 23.00 19.87
CA VAL A 931 10.95 22.08 19.74
C VAL A 931 10.94 21.21 18.48
N ARG A 932 11.83 21.45 17.50
CA ARG A 932 12.02 20.59 16.31
C ARG A 932 13.20 19.62 16.42
N VAL A 933 13.97 19.71 17.49
CA VAL A 933 15.32 19.14 17.59
C VAL A 933 15.36 18.15 18.75
N THR A 934 15.86 16.93 18.50
CA THR A 934 16.19 16.02 19.61
C THR A 934 17.50 16.47 20.25
N THR A 935 17.51 16.69 21.56
CA THR A 935 18.69 17.15 22.29
C THR A 935 19.09 16.17 23.38
N LEU A 936 20.40 15.86 23.44
CA LEU A 936 21.02 15.10 24.52
C LEU A 936 22.13 15.98 25.10
N ARG A 937 21.99 16.43 26.35
CA ARG A 937 22.95 17.37 26.95
C ARG A 937 23.28 17.15 28.42
N ASN A 938 24.56 17.24 28.78
CA ASN A 938 25.04 16.99 30.15
C ASN A 938 24.54 15.63 30.70
N ILE A 939 24.94 14.54 30.03
CA ILE A 939 24.64 13.15 30.40
C ILE A 939 25.96 12.39 30.44
N ALA A 940 26.24 11.62 31.49
CA ALA A 940 27.26 10.58 31.46
C ALA A 940 26.60 9.23 31.17
N MET A 941 27.11 8.48 30.20
CA MET A 941 26.70 7.12 29.85
C MET A 941 27.84 6.16 30.22
N SER A 942 27.56 5.09 30.96
CA SER A 942 28.60 4.18 31.45
C SER A 942 28.19 2.70 31.46
N GLY A 943 29.16 1.83 31.16
CA GLY A 943 29.00 0.36 31.23
C GLY A 943 28.15 -0.24 30.12
N CYS A 944 27.96 0.49 29.01
CA CYS A 944 27.08 0.11 27.91
C CYS A 944 27.62 -1.13 27.15
N GLY A 945 26.71 -1.94 26.59
CA GLY A 945 27.08 -3.09 25.77
C GLY A 945 27.61 -2.67 24.40
N GLU A 946 26.84 -2.90 23.33
CA GLU A 946 27.23 -2.56 21.96
C GLU A 946 27.64 -1.09 21.77
N HIS A 947 26.80 -0.13 22.16
CA HIS A 947 27.06 1.29 21.91
C HIS A 947 26.72 2.22 23.09
N GLY A 948 27.34 3.40 23.13
CA GLY A 948 26.88 4.48 24.01
C GLY A 948 25.54 5.05 23.52
N LEU A 949 25.56 5.65 22.32
CA LEU A 949 24.40 6.21 21.65
C LEU A 949 24.27 5.65 20.22
N LYS A 950 23.16 4.97 19.94
CA LYS A 950 22.78 4.49 18.60
C LYS A 950 21.67 5.38 18.01
N LEU A 951 21.92 5.94 16.84
CA LEU A 951 20.96 6.67 16.01
C LEU A 951 20.73 5.85 14.73
N SER A 952 19.66 5.06 14.74
CA SER A 952 19.39 4.03 13.74
C SER A 952 18.34 4.48 12.72
N THR A 953 18.83 4.79 11.51
CA THR A 953 18.10 4.93 10.25
C THR A 953 17.10 6.10 10.16
N TYR A 954 17.25 6.92 9.11
CA TYR A 954 16.42 8.11 8.79
C TYR A 954 16.32 9.17 9.90
N ILE A 955 17.32 9.25 10.78
CA ILE A 955 17.34 10.17 11.93
C ILE A 955 17.66 11.61 11.49
N HIS A 956 16.88 12.59 11.93
CA HIS A 956 17.04 14.00 11.51
C HIS A 956 17.10 14.95 12.72
N ASP A 957 17.78 16.09 12.58
CA ASP A 957 17.77 17.21 13.53
C ASP A 957 18.10 16.81 14.99
N VAL A 958 19.22 16.10 15.19
CA VAL A 958 19.73 15.69 16.51
C VAL A 958 20.93 16.53 16.93
N ARG A 959 20.94 16.97 18.19
CA ARG A 959 22.10 17.63 18.82
C ARG A 959 22.53 16.90 20.09
N VAL A 960 23.76 16.42 20.08
CA VAL A 960 24.44 15.78 21.21
C VAL A 960 25.50 16.75 21.72
N THR A 961 25.36 17.28 22.93
CA THR A 961 26.23 18.37 23.42
C THR A 961 26.72 18.15 24.85
N GLY A 962 28.05 18.13 25.04
CA GLY A 962 28.66 17.99 26.37
C GLY A 962 28.20 16.74 27.12
N ILE A 963 28.12 15.59 26.45
CA ILE A 963 27.91 14.29 27.09
C ILE A 963 29.25 13.58 27.34
N THR A 964 29.28 12.69 28.32
CA THR A 964 30.39 11.75 28.56
C THR A 964 29.93 10.35 28.21
N ILE A 965 30.77 9.55 27.54
CA ILE A 965 30.56 8.13 27.29
C ILE A 965 31.82 7.40 27.76
N ASP A 966 31.67 6.43 28.67
CA ASP A 966 32.77 5.65 29.25
C ASP A 966 32.47 4.15 29.30
N SER A 967 33.51 3.33 29.16
CA SER A 967 33.47 1.87 29.39
C SER A 967 32.38 1.17 28.56
N VAL A 968 32.57 1.16 27.23
CA VAL A 968 31.59 0.62 26.25
C VAL A 968 32.13 -0.64 25.56
N GLY A 969 31.30 -1.67 25.48
CA GLY A 969 31.60 -2.97 24.86
C GLY A 969 31.77 -2.95 23.33
N GLY A 970 31.34 -1.88 22.67
CA GLY A 970 31.64 -1.54 21.28
C GLY A 970 31.87 -0.02 21.11
N SER A 971 31.09 0.64 20.24
CA SER A 971 31.36 2.00 19.75
C SER A 971 30.66 3.12 20.55
N GLY A 972 31.26 4.31 20.63
CA GLY A 972 30.74 5.42 21.44
C GLY A 972 29.42 5.99 20.90
N ILE A 973 29.44 6.55 19.70
CA ILE A 973 28.26 7.06 18.98
C ILE A 973 28.21 6.45 17.58
N VAL A 974 27.05 5.92 17.17
CA VAL A 974 26.85 5.34 15.83
C VAL A 974 25.60 5.94 15.20
N ALA A 975 25.74 6.57 14.04
CA ALA A 975 24.64 7.17 13.28
C ALA A 975 24.52 6.60 11.87
N VAL A 976 23.32 6.16 11.50
CA VAL A 976 22.99 5.52 10.22
C VAL A 976 21.89 6.32 9.52
N SER A 977 22.05 6.68 8.24
CA SER A 977 21.07 7.49 7.49
C SER A 977 20.67 8.78 8.24
N SER A 978 21.65 9.47 8.84
CA SER A 978 21.41 10.67 9.65
C SER A 978 21.48 11.96 8.82
N ASN A 979 20.74 13.00 9.20
CA ASN A 979 20.80 14.32 8.56
C ASN A 979 20.81 15.44 9.61
N SER A 980 21.65 16.46 9.42
CA SER A 980 21.82 17.59 10.35
C SER A 980 22.20 17.19 11.79
N LEU A 981 22.93 16.08 11.96
CA LEU A 981 23.45 15.65 13.27
C LEU A 981 24.58 16.58 13.77
N VAL A 982 24.47 17.07 15.00
CA VAL A 982 25.56 17.80 15.69
C VAL A 982 26.04 16.98 16.88
N VAL A 983 27.36 16.76 16.98
CA VAL A 983 28.04 16.18 18.14
C VAL A 983 29.13 17.17 18.58
N GLU A 984 28.92 17.86 19.71
CA GLU A 984 29.80 18.96 20.13
C GLU A 984 30.19 18.96 21.61
N GLY A 985 31.49 19.05 21.88
CA GLY A 985 32.04 19.18 23.25
C GLY A 985 31.95 17.91 24.11
N CYS A 986 31.70 16.75 23.51
CA CYS A 986 31.52 15.48 24.19
C CYS A 986 32.88 14.83 24.55
N THR A 987 32.89 14.00 25.60
CA THR A 987 34.05 13.18 26.00
C THR A 987 33.73 11.70 25.85
N LEU A 988 34.46 10.97 25.02
CA LEU A 988 34.26 9.56 24.75
C LEU A 988 35.55 8.80 25.14
N THR A 989 35.46 7.78 25.98
CA THR A 989 36.64 7.11 26.55
C THR A 989 36.39 5.63 26.84
N ASN A 990 37.45 4.82 26.84
CA ASN A 990 37.42 3.38 27.18
C ASN A 990 36.39 2.60 26.34
N LEU A 991 36.55 2.64 25.02
CA LEU A 991 35.66 2.03 24.04
C LEU A 991 36.34 0.81 23.41
N LYS A 992 35.66 -0.33 23.28
CA LYS A 992 36.22 -1.46 22.52
C LYS A 992 36.14 -1.27 21.01
N GLY A 993 35.17 -0.49 20.53
CA GLY A 993 34.98 -0.16 19.12
C GLY A 993 35.47 1.25 18.76
N SER A 994 34.76 1.89 17.84
CA SER A 994 35.07 3.23 17.34
C SER A 994 34.46 4.34 18.19
N GLY A 995 35.05 5.54 18.17
CA GLY A 995 34.54 6.71 18.90
C GLY A 995 33.21 7.23 18.34
N ILE A 996 33.23 7.70 17.10
CA ILE A 996 32.02 8.19 16.40
C ILE A 996 31.98 7.59 14.98
N ILE A 997 30.91 6.89 14.62
CA ILE A 997 30.67 6.36 13.27
C ILE A 997 29.51 7.12 12.61
N LEU A 998 29.74 7.63 11.40
CA LEU A 998 28.70 8.12 10.49
C LEU A 998 28.65 7.22 9.25
N THR A 999 27.53 6.53 9.03
CA THR A 999 27.33 5.67 7.86
C THR A 999 25.90 5.78 7.28
N GLY A 1000 25.58 5.01 6.24
CA GLY A 1000 24.25 4.95 5.65
C GLY A 1000 23.89 6.21 4.85
N GLY A 1001 24.87 6.84 4.19
CA GLY A 1001 24.65 8.09 3.45
C GLY A 1001 24.36 9.31 4.33
N SER A 1002 24.84 9.30 5.57
CA SER A 1002 24.66 10.38 6.55
C SER A 1002 25.14 11.74 6.04
N ARG A 1003 24.37 12.81 6.28
CA ARG A 1003 24.56 14.14 5.67
C ARG A 1003 24.72 15.30 6.65
N GLY A 1004 25.57 16.25 6.26
CA GLY A 1004 25.67 17.57 6.89
C GLY A 1004 26.06 17.55 8.37
N ALA A 1005 26.65 16.44 8.83
CA ALA A 1005 26.94 16.22 10.24
C ALA A 1005 28.11 17.09 10.71
N ARG A 1006 27.99 17.68 11.90
CA ARG A 1006 29.03 18.51 12.52
C ARG A 1006 29.55 17.80 13.77
N ILE A 1007 30.79 17.31 13.72
CA ILE A 1007 31.48 16.68 14.85
C ILE A 1007 32.61 17.62 15.28
N THR A 1008 32.39 18.41 16.34
CA THR A 1008 33.32 19.49 16.71
C THR A 1008 33.68 19.54 18.19
N ARG A 1009 34.93 19.90 18.51
CA ARG A 1009 35.39 20.14 19.90
C ARG A 1009 35.28 18.94 20.86
N ASN A 1010 35.18 17.71 20.35
CA ASN A 1010 35.04 16.50 21.16
C ASN A 1010 36.41 15.96 21.60
N THR A 1011 36.47 15.25 22.72
CA THR A 1011 37.65 14.48 23.18
C THR A 1011 37.33 12.99 23.08
N ILE A 1012 38.16 12.23 22.36
CA ILE A 1012 37.98 10.79 22.12
C ILE A 1012 39.27 10.08 22.54
N ARG A 1013 39.20 9.09 23.44
CA ARG A 1013 40.38 8.43 24.01
C ARG A 1013 40.19 6.93 24.21
N PHE A 1014 41.29 6.17 24.23
CA PHE A 1014 41.29 4.75 24.64
C PHE A 1014 40.22 3.93 23.90
N TYR A 1015 40.31 3.94 22.56
CA TYR A 1015 39.37 3.28 21.66
C TYR A 1015 40.06 2.12 20.89
N GLY A 1016 39.32 1.04 20.67
CA GLY A 1016 39.84 -0.20 20.07
C GLY A 1016 39.80 -0.28 18.55
N ASP A 1017 38.94 0.51 17.89
CA ASP A 1017 38.91 0.64 16.41
C ASP A 1017 39.36 2.05 15.99
N ARG A 1018 38.48 2.93 15.50
CA ARG A 1018 38.83 4.27 14.98
C ARG A 1018 38.29 5.41 15.85
N GLY A 1019 38.97 6.54 15.87
CA GLY A 1019 38.52 7.72 16.64
C GLY A 1019 37.23 8.33 16.08
N ILE A 1020 37.24 8.74 14.82
CA ILE A 1020 36.04 9.12 14.06
C ILE A 1020 36.08 8.43 12.70
N GLN A 1021 34.98 7.75 12.33
CA GLN A 1021 34.79 7.03 11.09
C GLN A 1021 33.69 7.72 10.26
N LEU A 1022 34.08 8.27 9.11
CA LEU A 1022 33.19 8.83 8.09
C LEU A 1022 32.99 7.76 7.00
N GLY A 1023 32.14 6.79 7.29
CA GLY A 1023 32.01 5.54 6.54
C GLY A 1023 31.46 4.40 7.41
N GLY A 1024 30.97 3.34 6.77
CA GLY A 1024 30.87 2.02 7.39
C GLY A 1024 32.01 1.10 6.95
N ASP A 1025 32.13 -0.07 7.56
CA ASP A 1025 32.92 -1.17 7.00
C ASP A 1025 32.09 -1.89 5.94
N GLU A 1026 30.98 -2.47 6.37
CA GLU A 1026 29.89 -2.94 5.52
C GLU A 1026 28.68 -2.01 5.71
N THR A 1027 27.93 -1.72 4.66
CA THR A 1027 26.67 -0.96 4.77
C THR A 1027 25.71 -1.39 3.67
N GLN A 1028 24.56 -1.93 4.08
CA GLN A 1028 23.54 -2.43 3.16
C GLN A 1028 22.84 -1.24 2.46
N PRO A 1029 22.57 -1.32 1.14
CA PRO A 1029 21.98 -0.22 0.36
C PRO A 1029 20.62 0.28 0.86
N GLU A 1030 19.87 -0.54 1.59
CA GLU A 1030 18.59 -0.20 2.23
C GLU A 1030 18.71 0.80 3.39
N TYR A 1031 19.88 0.88 4.03
CA TYR A 1031 20.18 1.85 5.08
C TYR A 1031 20.88 3.12 4.55
N MET A 1032 20.95 3.30 3.23
CA MET A 1032 21.48 4.50 2.59
C MET A 1032 20.38 5.56 2.38
N ASP A 1033 20.60 6.78 2.89
CA ASP A 1033 19.76 7.93 2.55
C ASP A 1033 19.97 8.26 1.06
N ALA A 1034 19.07 7.74 0.22
CA ALA A 1034 19.26 7.64 -1.23
C ALA A 1034 19.11 8.95 -2.04
N ALA A 1035 19.00 10.12 -1.41
CA ALA A 1035 18.59 11.37 -2.07
C ALA A 1035 19.50 11.92 -3.21
N TRP A 1036 20.61 11.28 -3.60
CA TRP A 1036 21.48 11.79 -4.67
C TRP A 1036 22.22 10.77 -5.58
N ALA A 1037 22.19 9.46 -5.32
CA ALA A 1037 23.29 8.57 -5.72
C ALA A 1037 23.02 7.53 -6.84
N LEU A 1038 22.13 7.77 -7.82
CA LEU A 1038 21.77 6.73 -8.81
C LEU A 1038 21.85 7.14 -10.29
N GLY A 1039 23.05 6.94 -10.85
CA GLY A 1039 23.30 6.71 -12.27
C GLY A 1039 24.54 5.82 -12.42
N PRO A 1040 24.91 5.38 -13.63
CA PRO A 1040 26.28 4.92 -13.89
C PRO A 1040 27.20 6.14 -13.71
N GLY A 1041 28.09 6.12 -12.71
CA GLY A 1041 28.78 7.32 -12.21
C GLY A 1041 28.08 8.03 -11.04
N GLY A 1042 27.06 7.40 -10.44
CA GLY A 1042 26.44 7.83 -9.19
C GLY A 1042 27.43 7.76 -8.02
N SER A 1043 27.41 8.81 -7.20
CA SER A 1043 28.39 9.05 -6.14
C SER A 1043 27.83 8.53 -4.79
N TRP A 1044 28.06 7.24 -4.52
CA TRP A 1044 27.56 6.46 -3.37
C TRP A 1044 28.42 6.61 -2.10
N HIS A 1045 28.26 7.72 -1.36
CA HIS A 1045 29.10 7.97 -0.18
C HIS A 1045 28.33 7.85 1.13
N ASP A 1046 28.97 7.26 2.15
CA ASP A 1046 28.40 6.98 3.48
C ASP A 1046 28.30 8.21 4.38
N ALA A 1047 29.20 9.17 4.15
CA ALA A 1047 29.23 10.45 4.83
C ALA A 1047 29.38 11.54 3.76
N VAL A 1048 28.42 12.48 3.71
CA VAL A 1048 28.37 13.56 2.72
C VAL A 1048 28.29 14.92 3.42
N GLY A 1049 29.26 15.80 3.15
CA GLY A 1049 29.26 17.16 3.71
C GLY A 1049 29.50 17.22 5.22
N ALA A 1050 30.21 16.23 5.79
CA ALA A 1050 30.49 16.18 7.22
C ALA A 1050 31.65 17.11 7.59
N VAL A 1051 31.49 17.91 8.65
CA VAL A 1051 32.51 18.83 9.17
C VAL A 1051 33.04 18.27 10.49
N VAL A 1052 34.30 17.84 10.48
CA VAL A 1052 35.02 17.30 11.64
C VAL A 1052 36.10 18.29 12.04
N SER A 1053 35.90 19.09 13.09
CA SER A 1053 36.91 20.11 13.47
C SER A 1053 37.16 20.30 14.96
N ASP A 1054 38.39 20.70 15.29
CA ASP A 1054 38.80 21.05 16.65
C ASP A 1054 38.68 19.90 17.67
N ASN A 1055 38.61 18.64 17.21
CA ASN A 1055 38.53 17.46 18.07
C ASN A 1055 39.92 17.00 18.55
N ARG A 1056 39.97 16.33 19.70
CA ARG A 1056 41.18 15.76 20.30
C ARG A 1056 41.04 14.24 20.42
N ILE A 1057 41.87 13.48 19.73
CA ILE A 1057 41.74 12.02 19.54
C ILE A 1057 43.06 11.36 19.96
N GLU A 1058 43.05 10.54 21.02
CA GLU A 1058 44.31 10.10 21.66
C GLU A 1058 44.31 8.65 22.15
N ASN A 1059 45.50 8.03 22.20
CA ASN A 1059 45.73 6.69 22.80
C ASN A 1059 44.78 5.62 22.23
N GLY A 1060 44.78 5.43 20.91
CA GLY A 1060 43.86 4.54 20.21
C GLY A 1060 44.56 3.44 19.41
N VAL A 1061 43.94 2.26 19.34
CA VAL A 1061 44.52 1.09 18.69
C VAL A 1061 44.55 1.26 17.17
N GLY A 1062 43.44 1.67 16.56
CA GLY A 1062 43.35 2.02 15.14
C GLY A 1062 43.42 3.52 14.86
N ALA A 1063 43.04 3.91 13.64
CA ALA A 1063 43.16 5.26 13.10
C ALA A 1063 42.50 6.35 13.96
N GLY A 1064 43.12 7.53 14.04
CA GLY A 1064 42.50 8.70 14.68
C GLY A 1064 41.29 9.20 13.88
N LEU A 1065 41.44 9.29 12.57
CA LEU A 1065 40.39 9.62 11.63
C LEU A 1065 40.37 8.59 10.50
N CYS A 1066 39.20 8.07 10.15
CA CYS A 1066 39.00 7.14 9.05
C CYS A 1066 37.90 7.67 8.12
N LEU A 1067 38.15 7.68 6.81
CA LEU A 1067 37.18 8.03 5.79
C LEU A 1067 37.01 6.83 4.86
N MET A 1068 35.80 6.31 4.72
CA MET A 1068 35.50 5.13 3.92
C MET A 1068 34.32 5.46 3.01
N SER A 1069 34.58 5.62 1.71
CA SER A 1069 33.60 6.18 0.75
C SER A 1069 32.98 7.50 1.24
N ALA A 1070 33.76 8.50 1.67
CA ALA A 1070 33.26 9.81 2.12
C ALA A 1070 33.28 10.88 0.99
N ARG A 1071 32.46 11.94 1.10
CA ARG A 1071 32.45 13.06 0.12
C ARG A 1071 32.15 14.43 0.71
N ASP A 1072 32.73 15.48 0.13
CA ASP A 1072 32.48 16.88 0.49
C ASP A 1072 32.79 17.20 1.97
N CYS A 1073 33.59 16.36 2.64
CA CYS A 1073 33.86 16.44 4.07
C CYS A 1073 35.06 17.36 4.36
N VAL A 1074 35.00 18.09 5.47
CA VAL A 1074 36.03 19.04 5.91
C VAL A 1074 36.62 18.60 7.25
N LEU A 1075 37.95 18.42 7.32
CA LEU A 1075 38.66 17.91 8.49
C LEU A 1075 39.75 18.89 8.94
N SER A 1076 39.40 19.83 9.82
CA SER A 1076 40.29 20.95 10.18
C SER A 1076 40.64 21.03 11.67
N ARG A 1077 41.91 21.32 11.99
CA ARG A 1077 42.40 21.57 13.37
C ARG A 1077 42.13 20.44 14.39
N ASN A 1078 42.03 19.19 13.92
CA ASN A 1078 41.92 18.03 14.81
C ASN A 1078 43.31 17.61 15.30
N THR A 1079 43.45 17.35 16.60
CA THR A 1079 44.69 16.84 17.22
C THR A 1079 44.61 15.33 17.37
N MET A 1080 45.59 14.62 16.81
CA MET A 1080 45.72 13.15 16.93
C MET A 1080 47.07 12.82 17.58
N SER A 1081 47.09 12.00 18.64
CA SER A 1081 48.31 11.62 19.36
C SER A 1081 48.24 10.18 19.89
N ASN A 1082 49.32 9.40 19.77
CA ASN A 1082 49.36 7.98 20.17
C ASN A 1082 48.17 7.17 19.59
N VAL A 1083 47.81 7.43 18.34
CA VAL A 1083 46.80 6.67 17.59
C VAL A 1083 47.49 5.65 16.68
N SER A 1084 46.76 4.66 16.20
CA SER A 1084 47.27 3.67 15.23
C SER A 1084 48.40 2.80 15.75
N VAL A 1085 48.25 2.25 16.95
CA VAL A 1085 49.16 1.22 17.51
C VAL A 1085 49.25 0.00 16.58
N ASP A 1086 48.10 -0.45 16.03
CA ASP A 1086 47.99 -1.67 15.21
C ASP A 1086 47.48 -1.38 13.78
N SER A 1087 47.54 -0.14 13.27
CA SER A 1087 47.00 0.23 11.94
C SER A 1087 47.94 1.13 11.12
N TYR A 1088 47.86 1.04 9.80
CA TYR A 1088 48.81 1.66 8.86
C TYR A 1088 48.85 3.21 8.79
N GLY A 1089 48.00 3.94 9.53
CA GLY A 1089 48.11 5.41 9.60
C GLY A 1089 47.06 6.12 10.48
N GLY A 1090 47.47 7.23 11.10
CA GLY A 1090 46.61 8.03 11.99
C GLY A 1090 45.43 8.73 11.30
N LEU A 1091 45.56 9.01 10.00
CA LEU A 1091 44.48 9.39 9.10
C LEU A 1091 44.42 8.34 8.00
N THR A 1092 43.31 7.59 7.92
CA THR A 1092 43.10 6.52 6.95
C THR A 1092 42.04 6.92 5.92
N TYR A 1093 42.34 6.68 4.65
CA TYR A 1093 41.37 6.70 3.56
C TYR A 1093 41.17 5.28 3.06
N SER A 1094 39.91 4.86 2.92
CA SER A 1094 39.52 3.58 2.37
C SER A 1094 38.33 3.72 1.42
N VAL A 1095 37.99 2.61 0.79
CA VAL A 1095 36.67 2.37 0.23
C VAL A 1095 35.83 1.69 1.31
N SER A 1096 34.58 2.11 1.46
CA SER A 1096 33.55 1.32 2.15
C SER A 1096 32.72 0.56 1.11
N PRO A 1097 32.83 -0.77 1.01
CA PRO A 1097 32.00 -1.56 0.12
C PRO A 1097 30.51 -1.41 0.44
N LYS A 1098 29.69 -1.41 -0.61
CA LYS A 1098 28.23 -1.54 -0.56
C LYS A 1098 27.88 -2.83 -1.26
N VAL A 1099 27.43 -3.82 -0.50
CA VAL A 1099 26.92 -5.09 -1.02
C VAL A 1099 25.62 -4.81 -1.76
N VAL A 1100 25.69 -4.63 -3.08
CA VAL A 1100 24.52 -4.39 -3.97
C VAL A 1100 24.04 -5.68 -4.65
N GLY A 1101 24.74 -6.78 -4.42
CA GLY A 1101 24.43 -8.16 -4.79
C GLY A 1101 25.42 -9.10 -4.09
N ILE A 1102 25.17 -10.41 -4.12
CA ILE A 1102 25.90 -11.39 -3.29
C ILE A 1102 27.42 -11.40 -3.54
N ASP A 1103 27.85 -11.19 -4.80
CA ASP A 1103 29.27 -11.02 -5.20
C ASP A 1103 29.62 -9.57 -5.59
N GLN A 1104 28.68 -8.61 -5.46
CA GLN A 1104 28.84 -7.27 -6.03
C GLN A 1104 28.98 -6.20 -4.94
N GLU A 1105 30.22 -5.85 -4.65
CA GLU A 1105 30.56 -4.65 -3.90
C GLU A 1105 30.73 -3.43 -4.81
N VAL A 1106 30.14 -2.30 -4.44
CA VAL A 1106 30.46 -0.99 -5.03
C VAL A 1106 30.84 0.00 -3.93
N GLY A 1107 31.95 0.70 -4.11
CA GLY A 1107 32.39 1.74 -3.17
C GLY A 1107 33.24 2.78 -3.88
N PRO A 1108 32.79 4.05 -3.97
CA PRO A 1108 33.56 5.11 -4.60
C PRO A 1108 34.69 5.56 -3.67
N ALA A 1109 35.86 5.86 -4.24
CA ALA A 1109 36.96 6.43 -3.48
C ALA A 1109 36.57 7.77 -2.83
N CYS A 1110 37.13 8.08 -1.67
CA CYS A 1110 36.86 9.34 -0.97
C CYS A 1110 37.16 10.55 -1.89
N THR A 1111 36.21 11.48 -1.98
CA THR A 1111 36.19 12.51 -3.03
C THR A 1111 35.88 13.90 -2.46
N ASN A 1112 36.56 14.95 -2.94
CA ASN A 1112 36.36 16.33 -2.48
C ASN A 1112 36.48 16.47 -0.94
N ILE A 1113 37.59 15.98 -0.39
CA ILE A 1113 37.91 16.09 1.05
C ILE A 1113 38.85 17.29 1.26
N THR A 1114 38.60 18.11 2.29
CA THR A 1114 39.37 19.34 2.60
C THR A 1114 39.95 19.33 4.01
#